data_AF-A0A397EZX1-F1
#
_entry.id   AF-A0A397EZX1-F1
#
_cell.length_a   1.000
_cell.length_b   1.000
_cell.length_c   1.000
_cell.angle_alpha   90.00
_cell.angle_beta   90.00
_cell.angle_gamma   90.00
#
_symmetry.space_group_name_H-M   'P 1'
#
loop_
_entity.id
_entity.type
_entity.pdbx_description
1 polymer ?
#
loop_
_entity_poly.entity_id
_entity_poly.type
_entity_poly.pdbx_seq_one_letter_code
_entity_poly.pdbx_strand_id
1 'polypeptide(L)'
;MLPTSGEGGDAKAKYKNRYAVLQQTYEERLQSLGDMFQKSLDEIHGDESLAILRQDNVSSDYVGVRVLELVGHALRDEKEHFIRTLTAKLAKKDASLKELVREKEGMTMQRKAMLDEMHQVASHVEALQARYTAMSTDTSAADAEVQRLRHENQSLIEELSARDSDRAKWDDERRGFVLMQQDLVRLQAIHAKDAAFYADERATSAASIGRLTAKVDDLEQSRAASTAECTTLRLAVQEKSIEFMHAQDAIAALQAQVEALSPLEAQLTELRATHQAKLHEVDMQLWEARRKYTAVGDQVQGLIHDHDLDRAQLVAAHESDRAVAADALRMCEERCQQLEASSAAQLASLHAKMEHQDGIIQETTRQLHAAREQVERSMAERAASDLEMQAATAKQALQNALDKEKNARSTLQDQFQSYKRLADGKMQALQAALQAKQDANDRLEQAEKRMLQWQDDAMKKHDKLVQTIKTRYQAAAKSKEDCDAHKAEAASRQELDVLIQAKVAECTAKHDVPGEFIRMSQHKAELDKVALQLQTAHVQDKVQWEDNQKRLLDDRLDSLRTEMDTWKAQLSEEKVQRDELQAALMHEHKQHMDARERLDEQAMAKTILVQRYDQSVLVVFIENGRFFIENGRFFTENGLVFVLMYQIE
;
A
#
# COMPACT_ATOMS: atom_id res chain seq x y z
N MET A 1 7.57 -68.85 42.55
CA MET A 1 8.37 -69.64 43.50
C MET A 1 7.79 -69.43 44.89
N LEU A 2 7.14 -70.46 45.45
CA LEU A 2 6.68 -70.48 46.84
C LEU A 2 7.83 -70.98 47.72
N PRO A 3 8.18 -70.32 48.83
CA PRO A 3 9.15 -70.86 49.77
C PRO A 3 8.47 -71.89 50.66
N THR A 4 8.89 -73.14 50.54
CA THR A 4 8.49 -74.25 51.40
C THR A 4 9.37 -74.31 52.65
N SER A 5 8.71 -74.40 53.81
CA SER A 5 9.10 -75.15 55.01
C SER A 5 10.44 -74.85 55.68
N GLY A 6 10.39 -73.97 56.70
CA GLY A 6 11.44 -73.79 57.72
C GLY A 6 10.89 -73.84 59.16
N GLU A 7 9.81 -74.57 59.44
CA GLU A 7 9.10 -74.52 60.75
C GLU A 7 9.35 -75.71 61.69
N GLY A 8 10.31 -76.58 61.41
CA GLY A 8 10.57 -77.78 62.25
C GLY A 8 11.28 -77.52 63.58
N GLY A 9 12.18 -76.51 63.65
CA GLY A 9 13.01 -76.25 64.83
C GLY A 9 12.30 -75.50 65.96
N ASP A 10 11.41 -74.59 65.60
CA ASP A 10 10.72 -73.69 66.53
C ASP A 10 9.61 -74.43 67.31
N ALA A 11 8.95 -75.41 66.68
CA ALA A 11 7.94 -76.23 67.33
C ALA A 11 8.48 -77.06 68.51
N LYS A 12 9.69 -77.63 68.37
CA LYS A 12 10.32 -78.46 69.42
C LYS A 12 10.78 -77.62 70.61
N ALA A 13 11.30 -76.42 70.37
CA ALA A 13 11.66 -75.47 71.42
C ALA A 13 10.43 -74.95 72.17
N LYS A 14 9.35 -74.61 71.45
CA LYS A 14 8.06 -74.23 72.04
C LYS A 14 7.46 -75.35 72.89
N TYR A 15 7.59 -76.62 72.46
CA TYR A 15 7.11 -77.76 73.23
C TYR A 15 7.91 -77.96 74.52
N LYS A 16 9.24 -77.86 74.47
CA LYS A 16 10.11 -77.96 75.65
C LYS A 16 9.82 -76.84 76.65
N ASN A 17 9.61 -75.60 76.19
CA ASN A 17 9.21 -74.49 77.06
C ASN A 17 7.82 -74.70 77.67
N ARG A 18 6.84 -75.17 76.90
CA ARG A 18 5.51 -75.51 77.43
C ARG A 18 5.59 -76.59 78.51
N TYR A 19 6.42 -77.61 78.29
CA TYR A 19 6.63 -78.68 79.26
C TYR A 19 7.33 -78.17 80.53
N ALA A 20 8.38 -77.35 80.39
CA ALA A 20 9.09 -76.77 81.53
C ALA A 20 8.19 -75.85 82.38
N VAL A 21 7.39 -75.00 81.74
CA VAL A 21 6.41 -74.15 82.43
C VAL A 21 5.35 -75.01 83.14
N LEU A 22 4.87 -76.07 82.48
CA LEU A 22 3.89 -76.97 83.08
C LEU A 22 4.47 -77.71 84.29
N GLN A 23 5.70 -78.22 84.18
CA GLN A 23 6.42 -78.88 85.26
C GLN A 23 6.61 -77.94 86.44
N GLN A 24 7.11 -76.73 86.20
CA GLN A 24 7.31 -75.71 87.23
C GLN A 24 5.98 -75.36 87.93
N THR A 25 4.88 -75.24 87.17
CA THR A 25 3.55 -74.99 87.73
C THR A 25 3.08 -76.14 88.64
N TYR A 26 3.39 -77.39 88.28
CA TYR A 26 3.07 -78.55 89.12
C TYR A 26 3.96 -78.63 90.37
N GLU A 27 5.24 -78.31 90.26
CA GLU A 27 6.19 -78.27 91.38
C GLU A 27 5.80 -77.16 92.39
N GLU A 28 5.52 -75.95 91.92
CA GLU A 28 5.00 -74.84 92.74
C GLU A 28 3.69 -75.21 93.45
N ARG A 29 2.82 -75.99 92.78
CA ARG A 29 1.57 -76.48 93.36
C ARG A 29 1.81 -77.51 94.46
N LEU A 30 2.70 -78.47 94.24
CA LEU A 30 3.03 -79.47 95.26
C LEU A 30 3.65 -78.80 96.49
N GLN A 31 4.52 -77.81 96.27
CA GLN A 31 5.12 -76.99 97.32
C GLN A 31 4.03 -76.25 98.12
N SER A 32 3.13 -75.54 97.43
CA SER A 32 2.03 -74.79 98.07
C SER A 32 1.06 -75.70 98.83
N LEU A 33 0.74 -76.90 98.31
CA LEU A 33 -0.07 -77.88 99.04
C LEU A 33 0.66 -78.35 100.30
N GLY A 34 1.95 -78.66 100.18
CA GLY A 34 2.81 -79.08 101.30
C GLY A 34 2.89 -78.04 102.40
N ASP A 35 3.12 -76.78 102.05
CA ASP A 35 3.19 -75.66 103.00
C ASP A 35 1.85 -75.47 103.73
N MET A 36 0.72 -75.67 103.05
CA MET A 36 -0.61 -75.59 103.68
C MET A 36 -0.91 -76.79 104.57
N PHE A 37 -0.55 -78.01 104.18
CA PHE A 37 -0.63 -79.19 105.05
C PHE A 37 0.15 -78.97 106.33
N GLN A 38 1.37 -78.46 106.21
CA GLN A 38 2.21 -78.15 107.36
C GLN A 38 1.54 -77.09 108.25
N LYS A 39 1.02 -76.02 107.66
CA LYS A 39 0.33 -74.96 108.41
C LYS A 39 -0.93 -75.45 109.14
N SER A 40 -1.77 -76.26 108.48
CA SER A 40 -2.95 -76.85 109.12
C SER A 40 -2.57 -77.84 110.22
N LEU A 41 -1.49 -78.61 110.05
CA LEU A 41 -0.96 -79.49 111.10
C LEU A 41 -0.41 -78.68 112.27
N ASP A 42 0.31 -77.59 112.01
CA ASP A 42 0.85 -76.71 113.05
C ASP A 42 -0.27 -76.00 113.83
N GLU A 43 -1.32 -75.54 113.15
CA GLU A 43 -2.52 -74.96 113.78
C GLU A 43 -3.27 -75.98 114.65
N ILE A 44 -3.38 -77.23 114.20
CA ILE A 44 -4.03 -78.32 114.95
C ILE A 44 -3.18 -78.79 116.14
N HIS A 45 -1.85 -78.88 115.98
CA HIS A 45 -0.94 -79.24 117.06
C HIS A 45 -0.74 -78.11 118.07
N GLY A 46 -0.94 -76.86 117.67
CA GLY A 46 -0.95 -75.69 118.54
C GLY A 46 -2.24 -75.47 119.33
N ASP A 47 -3.28 -76.25 119.10
CA ASP A 47 -4.55 -76.16 119.83
C ASP A 47 -4.46 -76.84 121.20
N GLU A 48 -4.38 -76.02 122.25
CA GLU A 48 -4.29 -76.47 123.65
C GLU A 48 -5.48 -77.35 124.07
N SER A 49 -6.66 -77.16 123.46
CA SER A 49 -7.86 -77.98 123.71
C SER A 49 -7.65 -79.43 123.29
N LEU A 50 -6.98 -79.65 122.16
CA LEU A 50 -6.67 -80.98 121.63
C LEU A 50 -5.55 -81.65 122.43
N ALA A 51 -4.59 -80.88 122.95
CA ALA A 51 -3.55 -81.38 123.84
C ALA A 51 -4.14 -81.94 125.15
N ILE A 52 -5.16 -81.28 125.71
CA ILE A 52 -5.89 -81.72 126.90
C ILE A 52 -6.71 -82.99 126.60
N LEU A 53 -7.42 -83.03 125.47
CA LEU A 53 -8.23 -84.20 125.07
C LEU A 53 -7.38 -85.44 124.72
N ARG A 54 -6.11 -85.27 124.30
CA ARG A 54 -5.20 -86.41 124.09
C ARG A 54 -4.68 -87.03 125.38
N GLN A 55 -4.66 -86.27 126.48
CA GLN A 55 -4.21 -86.75 127.80
C GLN A 55 -5.29 -87.54 128.55
N ASP A 56 -6.55 -87.42 128.13
CA ASP A 56 -7.67 -88.19 128.68
C ASP A 56 -7.85 -89.53 127.95
N ASN A 57 -7.84 -90.62 128.72
CA ASN A 57 -7.83 -92.00 128.20
C ASN A 57 -9.11 -92.39 127.44
N VAL A 58 -10.20 -91.63 127.58
CA VAL A 58 -11.47 -91.91 126.89
C VAL A 58 -11.58 -91.15 125.56
N SER A 59 -11.08 -89.93 125.49
CA SER A 59 -11.22 -89.05 124.32
C SER A 59 -10.06 -89.14 123.33
N SER A 60 -8.89 -89.65 123.76
CA SER A 60 -7.68 -89.80 122.93
C SER A 60 -7.91 -90.56 121.61
N ASP A 61 -8.69 -91.65 121.63
CA ASP A 61 -8.95 -92.49 120.46
C ASP A 61 -9.74 -91.77 119.34
N TYR A 62 -10.51 -90.73 119.67
CA TYR A 62 -11.38 -90.02 118.73
C TYR A 62 -10.74 -88.76 118.15
N VAL A 63 -9.75 -88.19 118.83
CA VAL A 63 -9.09 -86.94 118.43
C VAL A 63 -8.39 -87.08 117.07
N GLY A 64 -7.69 -88.20 116.83
CA GLY A 64 -6.99 -88.44 115.57
C GLY A 64 -7.91 -88.48 114.35
N VAL A 65 -9.07 -89.13 114.49
CA VAL A 65 -10.08 -89.22 113.42
C VAL A 65 -10.67 -87.84 113.11
N ARG A 66 -10.99 -87.06 114.15
CA ARG A 66 -11.58 -85.72 113.98
C ARG A 66 -10.62 -84.73 113.31
N VAL A 67 -9.33 -84.80 113.63
CA VAL A 67 -8.28 -84.01 112.97
C VAL A 67 -8.18 -84.34 111.48
N LEU A 68 -8.21 -85.63 111.12
CA LEU A 68 -8.19 -86.05 109.71
C LEU A 68 -9.42 -85.58 108.94
N GLU A 69 -10.60 -85.56 109.57
CA GLU A 69 -11.82 -85.01 108.97
C GLU A 69 -11.69 -83.51 108.68
N LEU A 70 -11.17 -82.72 109.63
CA LEU A 70 -10.99 -81.26 109.47
C LEU A 70 -10.00 -80.93 108.35
N VAL A 71 -8.87 -81.64 108.31
CA VAL A 71 -7.90 -81.53 107.20
C VAL A 71 -8.57 -81.93 105.87
N GLY A 72 -9.38 -82.99 105.85
CA GLY A 72 -10.13 -83.42 104.68
C GLY A 72 -11.15 -82.38 104.17
N HIS A 73 -11.79 -81.63 105.06
CA HIS A 73 -12.71 -80.55 104.72
C HIS A 73 -11.97 -79.33 104.16
N ALA A 74 -10.89 -78.88 104.81
CA ALA A 74 -10.08 -77.76 104.35
C ALA A 74 -9.54 -77.99 102.93
N LEU A 75 -9.08 -79.21 102.63
CA LEU A 75 -8.62 -79.57 101.28
C LEU A 75 -9.74 -79.59 100.23
N ARG A 76 -10.97 -79.93 100.62
CA ARG A 76 -12.11 -79.96 99.71
C ARG A 76 -12.53 -78.53 99.32
N ASP A 77 -12.57 -77.63 100.28
CA ASP A 77 -12.94 -76.23 100.05
C ASP A 77 -11.89 -75.52 99.17
N GLU A 78 -10.60 -75.82 99.37
CA GLU A 78 -9.52 -75.31 98.51
C GLU A 78 -9.57 -75.88 97.09
N LYS A 79 -9.90 -77.17 96.95
CA LYS A 79 -10.14 -77.76 95.61
C LYS A 79 -11.26 -77.01 94.89
N GLU A 80 -12.35 -76.68 95.58
CA GLU A 80 -13.43 -75.88 94.99
C GLU A 80 -13.00 -74.45 94.68
N HIS A 81 -12.29 -73.79 95.59
CA HIS A 81 -11.78 -72.43 95.38
C HIS A 81 -10.84 -72.34 94.16
N PHE A 82 -9.96 -73.33 94.01
CA PHE A 82 -9.07 -73.45 92.86
C PHE A 82 -9.82 -73.69 91.55
N ILE A 83 -10.82 -74.59 91.54
CA ILE A 83 -11.66 -74.84 90.35
C ILE A 83 -12.40 -73.57 89.93
N ARG A 84 -12.97 -72.82 90.88
CA ARG A 84 -13.66 -71.54 90.59
C ARG A 84 -12.68 -70.51 90.02
N THR A 85 -11.50 -70.37 90.61
CA THR A 85 -10.46 -69.43 90.14
C THR A 85 -9.96 -69.77 88.74
N LEU A 86 -9.73 -71.06 88.44
CA LEU A 86 -9.36 -71.51 87.10
C LEU A 86 -10.48 -71.24 86.09
N THR A 87 -11.72 -71.51 86.45
CA THR A 87 -12.89 -71.27 85.60
C THR A 87 -13.02 -69.78 85.27
N ALA A 88 -12.82 -68.90 86.24
CA ALA A 88 -12.82 -67.45 86.03
C ALA A 88 -11.67 -66.99 85.12
N LYS A 89 -10.46 -67.53 85.30
CA LYS A 89 -9.30 -67.24 84.42
C LYS A 89 -9.55 -67.73 82.99
N LEU A 90 -10.12 -68.92 82.81
CA LEU A 90 -10.48 -69.47 81.50
C LEU A 90 -11.56 -68.62 80.82
N ALA A 91 -12.60 -68.22 81.55
CA ALA A 91 -13.65 -67.35 81.02
C ALA A 91 -13.08 -65.98 80.57
N LYS A 92 -12.17 -65.39 81.36
CA LYS A 92 -11.51 -64.13 80.98
C LYS A 92 -10.64 -64.30 79.72
N LYS A 93 -9.90 -65.40 79.59
CA LYS A 93 -9.10 -65.69 78.40
C LYS A 93 -9.96 -65.98 77.16
N ASP A 94 -11.09 -66.67 77.32
CA ASP A 94 -12.06 -66.91 76.25
C ASP A 94 -12.70 -65.59 75.76
N ALA A 95 -13.05 -64.69 76.68
CA ALA A 95 -13.53 -63.34 76.34
C ALA A 95 -12.49 -62.55 75.54
N SER A 96 -11.23 -62.51 75.99
CA SER A 96 -10.15 -61.83 75.25
C SER A 96 -9.89 -62.46 73.88
N LEU A 97 -10.01 -63.79 73.73
CA LEU A 97 -9.87 -64.45 72.43
C LEU A 97 -11.02 -64.08 71.49
N LYS A 98 -12.25 -64.02 71.97
CA LYS A 98 -13.41 -63.58 71.18
C LYS A 98 -13.29 -62.14 70.71
N GLU A 99 -12.73 -61.26 71.55
CA GLU A 99 -12.45 -59.87 71.19
C GLU A 99 -11.39 -59.76 70.10
N LEU A 100 -10.27 -60.49 70.24
CA LEU A 100 -9.22 -60.55 69.20
C LEU A 100 -9.73 -61.15 67.87
N VAL A 101 -10.62 -62.13 67.92
CA VAL A 101 -11.25 -62.69 66.71
C VAL A 101 -12.13 -61.64 66.02
N ARG A 102 -12.95 -60.91 66.78
CA ARG A 102 -13.75 -59.80 66.23
C ARG A 102 -12.88 -58.70 65.63
N GLU A 103 -11.80 -58.32 66.30
CA GLU A 103 -10.86 -57.32 65.78
C GLU A 103 -10.19 -57.79 64.49
N LYS A 104 -9.77 -59.06 64.42
CA LYS A 104 -9.26 -59.68 63.20
C LYS A 104 -10.29 -59.65 62.07
N GLU A 105 -11.55 -60.01 62.35
CA GLU A 105 -12.63 -59.96 61.37
C GLU A 105 -12.84 -58.52 60.85
N GLY A 106 -12.87 -57.53 61.74
CA GLY A 106 -12.93 -56.11 61.39
C GLY A 106 -11.78 -55.68 60.47
N MET A 107 -10.54 -56.04 60.84
CA MET A 107 -9.36 -55.76 60.02
C MET A 107 -9.41 -56.45 58.65
N THR A 108 -9.94 -57.67 58.56
CA THR A 108 -10.10 -58.35 57.26
C THR A 108 -11.14 -57.68 56.38
N MET A 109 -12.24 -57.17 56.95
CA MET A 109 -13.23 -56.40 56.20
C MET A 109 -12.65 -55.08 55.72
N GLN A 110 -11.91 -54.35 56.57
CA GLN A 110 -11.26 -53.10 56.19
C GLN A 110 -10.21 -53.31 55.08
N ARG A 111 -9.42 -54.39 55.17
CA ARG A 111 -8.47 -54.76 54.11
C ARG A 111 -9.18 -55.05 52.79
N LYS A 112 -10.33 -55.73 52.82
CA LYS A 112 -11.12 -56.01 51.62
C LYS A 112 -11.65 -54.71 51.01
N ALA A 113 -12.22 -53.82 51.83
CA ALA A 113 -12.72 -52.52 51.37
C ALA A 113 -11.61 -51.68 50.69
N MET A 114 -10.42 -51.59 51.30
CA MET A 114 -9.28 -50.90 50.68
C MET A 114 -8.86 -51.54 49.35
N LEU A 115 -8.86 -52.87 49.24
CA LEU A 115 -8.53 -53.54 47.98
C LEU A 115 -9.58 -53.25 46.90
N ASP A 116 -10.86 -53.24 47.24
CA ASP A 116 -11.94 -52.92 46.31
C ASP A 116 -11.82 -51.46 45.81
N GLU A 117 -11.51 -50.51 46.72
CA GLU A 117 -11.22 -49.11 46.36
C GLU A 117 -10.00 -48.99 45.43
N MET A 118 -8.91 -49.72 45.72
CA MET A 118 -7.72 -49.71 44.84
C MET A 118 -8.02 -50.25 43.44
N HIS A 119 -8.85 -51.29 43.31
CA HIS A 119 -9.28 -51.79 41.99
C HIS A 119 -10.12 -50.75 41.24
N GLN A 120 -11.00 -50.02 41.95
CA GLN A 120 -11.82 -48.98 41.34
C GLN A 120 -10.97 -47.80 40.84
N VAL A 121 -9.94 -47.41 41.61
CA VAL A 121 -8.95 -46.41 41.20
C VAL A 121 -8.16 -46.89 39.98
N ALA A 122 -7.69 -48.14 39.96
CA ALA A 122 -6.98 -48.70 38.80
C ALA A 122 -7.82 -48.64 37.52
N SER A 123 -9.10 -49.03 37.60
CA SER A 123 -10.03 -48.93 36.47
C SER A 123 -10.26 -47.48 36.01
N HIS A 124 -10.33 -46.52 36.94
CA HIS A 124 -10.43 -45.09 36.58
C HIS A 124 -9.18 -44.60 35.85
N VAL A 125 -7.99 -45.00 36.31
CA VAL A 125 -6.72 -44.63 35.66
C VAL A 125 -6.65 -45.19 34.24
N GLU A 126 -7.03 -46.45 34.04
CA GLU A 126 -7.08 -47.07 32.70
C GLU A 126 -8.07 -46.34 31.77
N ALA A 127 -9.26 -45.99 32.26
CA ALA A 127 -10.25 -45.24 31.50
C ALA A 127 -9.76 -43.81 31.14
N LEU A 128 -9.08 -43.14 32.08
CA LEU A 128 -8.44 -41.84 31.85
C LEU A 128 -7.34 -41.93 30.80
N GLN A 129 -6.51 -42.97 30.85
CA GLN A 129 -5.43 -43.20 29.88
C GLN A 129 -5.98 -43.50 28.47
N ALA A 130 -7.06 -44.28 28.37
CA ALA A 130 -7.77 -44.51 27.11
C ALA A 130 -8.38 -43.22 26.53
N ARG A 131 -8.96 -42.36 27.39
CA ARG A 131 -9.46 -41.04 26.96
C ARG A 131 -8.35 -40.10 26.51
N TYR A 132 -7.23 -40.07 27.23
CA TYR A 132 -6.09 -39.24 26.88
C TYR A 132 -5.50 -39.65 25.52
N THR A 133 -5.34 -40.96 25.28
CA THR A 133 -4.84 -41.46 24.00
C THR A 133 -5.79 -41.14 22.84
N ALA A 134 -7.11 -41.31 23.02
CA ALA A 134 -8.10 -40.90 22.01
C ALA A 134 -8.05 -39.39 21.73
N MET A 135 -7.97 -38.57 22.77
CA MET A 135 -7.85 -37.11 22.61
C MET A 135 -6.54 -36.71 21.90
N SER A 136 -5.44 -37.41 22.19
CA SER A 136 -4.15 -37.21 21.52
C SER A 136 -4.19 -37.59 20.04
N THR A 137 -4.92 -38.63 19.68
CA THR A 137 -5.11 -39.00 18.26
C THR A 137 -6.00 -38.01 17.53
N ASP A 138 -7.06 -37.52 18.17
CA ASP A 138 -7.95 -36.52 17.60
C ASP A 138 -7.25 -35.18 17.37
N THR A 139 -6.39 -34.75 18.31
CA THR A 139 -5.55 -33.55 18.14
C THR A 139 -4.56 -33.72 17.00
N SER A 140 -3.88 -34.87 16.90
CA SER A 140 -3.00 -35.15 15.77
C SER A 140 -3.73 -35.17 14.42
N ALA A 141 -4.97 -35.67 14.37
CA ALA A 141 -5.79 -35.68 13.16
C ALA A 141 -6.24 -34.26 12.79
N ALA A 142 -6.64 -33.44 13.78
CA ALA A 142 -6.97 -32.04 13.57
C ALA A 142 -5.76 -31.23 13.07
N ASP A 143 -4.57 -31.45 13.62
CA ASP A 143 -3.34 -30.80 13.17
C ASP A 143 -3.00 -31.17 11.71
N ALA A 144 -3.19 -32.43 11.33
CA ALA A 144 -3.00 -32.89 9.95
C ALA A 144 -3.99 -32.20 8.98
N GLU A 145 -5.26 -32.04 9.39
CA GLU A 145 -6.27 -31.34 8.59
C GLU A 145 -5.97 -29.84 8.49
N VAL A 146 -5.52 -29.20 9.57
CA VAL A 146 -5.07 -27.79 9.54
C VAL A 146 -3.89 -27.64 8.59
N GLN A 147 -2.94 -28.57 8.58
CA GLN A 147 -1.84 -28.55 7.61
C GLN A 147 -2.37 -28.71 6.18
N ARG A 148 -3.28 -29.65 5.92
CA ARG A 148 -3.90 -29.84 4.59
C ARG A 148 -4.56 -28.54 4.10
N LEU A 149 -5.39 -27.92 4.93
CA LEU A 149 -6.08 -26.66 4.63
C LEU A 149 -5.10 -25.50 4.40
N ARG A 150 -3.97 -25.45 5.11
CA ARG A 150 -2.92 -24.45 4.86
C ARG A 150 -2.27 -24.64 3.49
N HIS A 151 -1.97 -25.87 3.08
CA HIS A 151 -1.42 -26.14 1.75
C HIS A 151 -2.44 -25.81 0.64
N GLU A 152 -3.72 -26.16 0.85
CA GLU A 152 -4.79 -25.82 -0.08
C GLU A 152 -4.97 -24.31 -0.23
N ASN A 153 -5.00 -23.56 0.89
CA ASN A 153 -5.04 -22.10 0.86
C ASN A 153 -3.81 -21.50 0.15
N GLN A 154 -2.62 -22.04 0.38
CA GLN A 154 -1.41 -21.59 -0.30
C GLN A 154 -1.49 -21.81 -1.81
N SER A 155 -1.98 -22.97 -2.24
CA SER A 155 -2.23 -23.27 -3.67
C SER A 155 -3.22 -22.29 -4.29
N LEU A 156 -4.32 -21.98 -3.59
CA LEU A 156 -5.32 -21.01 -4.07
C LEU A 156 -4.76 -19.59 -4.16
N ILE A 157 -3.90 -19.18 -3.22
CA ILE A 157 -3.21 -17.88 -3.27
C ILE A 157 -2.30 -17.82 -4.50
N GLU A 158 -1.56 -18.89 -4.79
CA GLU A 158 -0.70 -18.97 -5.97
C GLU A 158 -1.52 -18.92 -7.28
N GLU A 159 -2.63 -19.65 -7.36
CA GLU A 159 -3.56 -19.60 -8.50
C GLU A 159 -4.17 -18.21 -8.71
N LEU A 160 -4.56 -17.52 -7.64
CA LEU A 160 -5.06 -16.14 -7.71
C LEU A 160 -3.97 -15.19 -8.21
N SER A 161 -2.75 -15.32 -7.70
CA SER A 161 -1.62 -14.49 -8.13
C SER A 161 -1.29 -14.69 -9.62
N ALA A 162 -1.40 -15.93 -10.12
CA ALA A 162 -1.23 -16.24 -11.54
C ALA A 162 -2.34 -15.60 -12.39
N ARG A 163 -3.59 -15.67 -11.93
CA ARG A 163 -4.73 -15.02 -12.61
C ARG A 163 -4.61 -13.50 -12.63
N ASP A 164 -4.13 -12.89 -11.56
CA ASP A 164 -3.89 -11.44 -11.51
C ASP A 164 -2.76 -11.04 -12.48
N SER A 165 -1.71 -11.85 -12.60
CA SER A 165 -0.66 -11.65 -13.61
C SER A 165 -1.22 -11.74 -15.03
N ASP A 166 -2.05 -12.73 -15.34
CA ASP A 166 -2.65 -12.87 -16.66
C ASP A 166 -3.65 -11.74 -16.96
N ARG A 167 -4.40 -11.28 -15.96
CA ARG A 167 -5.25 -10.10 -16.09
C ARG A 167 -4.44 -8.84 -16.41
N ALA A 168 -3.29 -8.65 -15.76
CA ALA A 168 -2.41 -7.51 -16.02
C ALA A 168 -1.89 -7.53 -17.47
N LYS A 169 -1.46 -8.70 -17.98
CA LYS A 169 -1.05 -8.86 -19.39
C LYS A 169 -2.19 -8.53 -20.35
N TRP A 170 -3.41 -8.98 -20.05
CA TRP A 170 -4.58 -8.67 -20.86
C TRP A 170 -4.89 -7.16 -20.86
N ASP A 171 -4.77 -6.50 -19.71
CA ASP A 171 -4.93 -5.05 -19.60
C ASP A 171 -3.85 -4.29 -20.40
N ASP A 172 -2.61 -4.77 -20.42
CA ASP A 172 -1.54 -4.25 -21.29
C ASP A 172 -1.88 -4.42 -22.78
N GLU A 173 -2.32 -5.60 -23.19
CA GLU A 173 -2.76 -5.88 -24.57
C GLU A 173 -3.93 -4.97 -24.97
N ARG A 174 -4.92 -4.79 -24.10
CA ARG A 174 -6.04 -3.87 -24.35
C ARG A 174 -5.55 -2.44 -24.50
N ARG A 175 -4.64 -1.97 -23.64
CA ARG A 175 -4.04 -0.62 -23.77
C ARG A 175 -3.31 -0.47 -25.11
N GLY A 176 -2.51 -1.47 -25.48
CA GLY A 176 -1.81 -1.49 -26.77
C GLY A 176 -2.76 -1.44 -27.96
N PHE A 177 -3.86 -2.19 -27.91
CA PHE A 177 -4.88 -2.18 -28.96
C PHE A 177 -5.58 -0.81 -29.08
N VAL A 178 -5.89 -0.16 -27.96
CA VAL A 178 -6.49 1.19 -27.96
C VAL A 178 -5.54 2.21 -28.57
N LEU A 179 -4.25 2.16 -28.25
CA LEU A 179 -3.24 3.03 -28.86
C LEU A 179 -3.15 2.80 -30.38
N MET A 180 -3.13 1.54 -30.81
CA MET A 180 -3.14 1.20 -32.24
C MET A 180 -4.38 1.74 -32.96
N GLN A 181 -5.57 1.69 -32.32
CA GLN A 181 -6.78 2.29 -32.88
C GLN A 181 -6.68 3.80 -32.99
N GLN A 182 -6.13 4.48 -31.99
CA GLN A 182 -5.90 5.93 -32.02
C GLN A 182 -4.94 6.32 -33.14
N ASP A 183 -3.85 5.57 -33.31
CA ASP A 183 -2.89 5.77 -34.41
C ASP A 183 -3.52 5.54 -35.79
N LEU A 184 -4.38 4.54 -35.93
CA LEU A 184 -5.12 4.30 -37.17
C LEU A 184 -6.03 5.48 -37.52
N VAL A 185 -6.77 6.01 -36.54
CA VAL A 185 -7.61 7.21 -36.75
C VAL A 185 -6.75 8.41 -37.12
N ARG A 186 -5.59 8.59 -36.48
CA ARG A 186 -4.65 9.66 -36.82
C ARG A 186 -4.13 9.55 -38.25
N LEU A 187 -3.76 8.34 -38.68
CA LEU A 187 -3.31 8.08 -40.05
C LEU A 187 -4.42 8.30 -41.08
N GLN A 188 -5.65 7.90 -40.78
CA GLN A 188 -6.82 8.19 -41.63
C GLN A 188 -7.06 9.69 -41.78
N ALA A 189 -6.92 10.47 -40.70
CA ALA A 189 -7.04 11.92 -40.75
C ALA A 189 -5.93 12.58 -41.59
N ILE A 190 -4.68 12.11 -41.47
CA ILE A 190 -3.57 12.56 -42.31
C ILE A 190 -3.85 12.25 -43.77
N HIS A 191 -4.24 11.01 -44.08
CA HIS A 191 -4.55 10.60 -45.44
C HIS A 191 -5.72 11.41 -46.04
N ALA A 192 -6.76 11.72 -45.26
CA ALA A 192 -7.85 12.56 -45.70
C ALA A 192 -7.39 14.01 -46.00
N LYS A 193 -6.48 14.54 -45.17
CA LYS A 193 -5.87 15.85 -45.38
C LYS A 193 -5.02 15.88 -46.66
N ASP A 194 -4.19 14.87 -46.87
CA ASP A 194 -3.34 14.74 -48.06
C ASP A 194 -4.18 14.57 -49.32
N ALA A 195 -5.24 13.76 -49.26
CA ALA A 195 -6.19 13.60 -50.37
C ALA A 195 -6.87 14.94 -50.73
N ALA A 196 -7.24 15.75 -49.73
CA ALA A 196 -7.79 17.08 -49.96
C ALA A 196 -6.75 18.04 -50.58
N PHE A 197 -5.51 18.02 -50.08
CA PHE A 197 -4.42 18.80 -50.62
C PHE A 197 -4.17 18.47 -52.11
N TYR A 198 -4.02 17.19 -52.45
CA TYR A 198 -3.82 16.78 -53.84
C TYR A 198 -5.02 17.05 -54.74
N ALA A 199 -6.25 17.04 -54.21
CA ALA A 199 -7.43 17.43 -54.97
C ALA A 199 -7.39 18.93 -55.32
N ASP A 200 -7.00 19.79 -54.38
CA ASP A 200 -6.83 21.22 -54.61
C ASP A 200 -5.68 21.51 -55.57
N GLU A 201 -4.54 20.83 -55.42
CA GLU A 201 -3.40 20.94 -56.34
C GLU A 201 -3.76 20.51 -57.77
N ARG A 202 -4.57 19.46 -57.93
CA ARG A 202 -5.12 19.06 -59.23
C ARG A 202 -6.09 20.10 -59.78
N ALA A 203 -6.95 20.69 -58.95
CA ALA A 203 -7.90 21.71 -59.38
C ALA A 203 -7.19 22.99 -59.84
N THR A 204 -6.19 23.44 -59.10
CA THR A 204 -5.36 24.60 -59.45
C THR A 204 -4.54 24.34 -60.71
N SER A 205 -3.96 23.15 -60.86
CA SER A 205 -3.28 22.73 -62.09
C SER A 205 -4.23 22.71 -63.29
N ALA A 206 -5.43 22.15 -63.14
CA ALA A 206 -6.45 22.14 -64.19
C ALA A 206 -6.89 23.56 -64.59
N ALA A 207 -7.07 24.45 -63.60
CA ALA A 207 -7.37 25.86 -63.86
C ALA A 207 -6.22 26.60 -64.58
N SER A 208 -4.96 26.26 -64.25
CA SER A 208 -3.78 26.78 -64.95
C SER A 208 -3.73 26.30 -66.40
N ILE A 209 -3.95 25.00 -66.63
CA ILE A 209 -4.03 24.42 -67.98
C ILE A 209 -5.16 25.08 -68.78
N GLY A 210 -6.34 25.28 -68.20
CA GLY A 210 -7.45 25.97 -68.84
C GLY A 210 -7.09 27.40 -69.27
N ARG A 211 -6.43 28.18 -68.39
CA ARG A 211 -5.96 29.53 -68.73
C ARG A 211 -4.90 29.54 -69.83
N LEU A 212 -3.94 28.61 -69.78
CA LEU A 212 -2.90 28.51 -70.81
C LEU A 212 -3.49 28.10 -72.16
N THR A 213 -4.46 27.18 -72.17
CA THR A 213 -5.16 26.74 -73.38
C THR A 213 -5.92 27.92 -74.01
N ALA A 214 -6.70 28.66 -73.21
CA ALA A 214 -7.40 29.85 -73.69
C ALA A 214 -6.43 30.91 -74.27
N LYS A 215 -5.27 31.11 -73.63
CA LYS A 215 -4.25 32.03 -74.13
C LYS A 215 -3.61 31.54 -75.44
N VAL A 216 -3.44 30.22 -75.61
CA VAL A 216 -2.97 29.65 -76.89
C VAL A 216 -4.02 29.90 -77.98
N ASP A 217 -5.29 29.65 -77.70
CA ASP A 217 -6.38 29.91 -78.66
C ASP A 217 -6.44 31.39 -79.07
N ASP A 218 -6.32 32.32 -78.11
CA ASP A 218 -6.26 33.76 -78.38
C ASP A 218 -5.06 34.14 -79.25
N LEU A 219 -3.88 33.56 -78.98
CA LEU A 219 -2.67 33.79 -79.77
C LEU A 219 -2.80 33.20 -81.19
N GLU A 220 -3.42 32.04 -81.35
CA GLU A 220 -3.68 31.45 -82.66
C GLU A 220 -4.68 32.28 -83.47
N GLN A 221 -5.73 32.81 -82.83
CA GLN A 221 -6.67 33.74 -83.45
C GLN A 221 -5.97 35.04 -83.87
N SER A 222 -5.14 35.62 -82.99
CA SER A 222 -4.35 36.82 -83.30
C SER A 222 -3.37 36.58 -84.45
N ARG A 223 -2.69 35.41 -84.47
CA ARG A 223 -1.81 35.01 -85.57
C ARG A 223 -2.58 34.89 -86.88
N ALA A 224 -3.76 34.27 -86.86
CA ALA A 224 -4.61 34.14 -88.04
C ALA A 224 -5.06 35.51 -88.57
N ALA A 225 -5.49 36.41 -87.67
CA ALA A 225 -5.86 37.78 -88.02
C ALA A 225 -4.68 38.57 -88.63
N SER A 226 -3.51 38.53 -88.00
CA SER A 226 -2.30 39.18 -88.52
C SER A 226 -1.85 38.60 -89.86
N THR A 227 -1.95 37.27 -90.04
CA THR A 227 -1.66 36.63 -91.33
C THR A 227 -2.63 37.12 -92.41
N ALA A 228 -3.92 37.22 -92.09
CA ALA A 228 -4.93 37.76 -93.01
C ALA A 228 -4.62 39.23 -93.37
N GLU A 229 -4.29 40.08 -92.40
CA GLU A 229 -3.87 41.46 -92.64
C GLU A 229 -2.63 41.53 -93.55
N CYS A 230 -1.61 40.72 -93.30
CA CYS A 230 -0.42 40.65 -94.17
C CYS A 230 -0.77 40.22 -95.59
N THR A 231 -1.69 39.27 -95.78
CA THR A 231 -2.14 38.88 -97.13
C THR A 231 -2.89 40.01 -97.83
N THR A 232 -3.77 40.72 -97.12
CA THR A 232 -4.51 41.88 -97.65
C THR A 232 -3.56 43.00 -98.05
N LEU A 233 -2.58 43.34 -97.20
CA LEU A 233 -1.56 44.34 -97.51
C LEU A 233 -0.71 43.92 -98.71
N ARG A 234 -0.32 42.64 -98.81
CA ARG A 234 0.45 42.14 -99.96
C ARG A 234 -0.35 42.27 -101.26
N LEU A 235 -1.65 41.96 -101.24
CA LEU A 235 -2.54 42.14 -102.40
C LEU A 235 -2.66 43.62 -102.78
N ALA A 236 -2.89 44.51 -101.81
CA ALA A 236 -2.97 45.96 -102.06
C ALA A 236 -1.66 46.52 -102.66
N VAL A 237 -0.50 46.04 -102.19
CA VAL A 237 0.80 46.41 -102.78
C VAL A 237 0.94 45.89 -104.21
N GLN A 238 0.50 44.65 -104.50
CA GLN A 238 0.49 44.12 -105.87
C GLN A 238 -0.42 44.93 -106.80
N GLU A 239 -1.63 45.29 -106.34
CA GLU A 239 -2.55 46.15 -107.09
C GLU A 239 -1.91 47.51 -107.39
N LYS A 240 -1.30 48.16 -106.39
CA LYS A 240 -0.59 49.44 -106.59
C LYS A 240 0.62 49.32 -107.51
N SER A 241 1.33 48.20 -107.49
CA SER A 241 2.44 47.94 -108.41
C SER A 241 1.96 47.80 -109.85
N ILE A 242 0.80 47.16 -110.08
CA ILE A 242 0.18 47.06 -111.42
C ILE A 242 -0.28 48.44 -111.89
N GLU A 243 -0.97 49.21 -111.04
CA GLU A 243 -1.35 50.59 -111.34
C GLU A 243 -0.13 51.45 -111.70
N PHE A 244 0.98 51.30 -110.97
CA PHE A 244 2.24 51.99 -111.24
C PHE A 244 2.84 51.57 -112.60
N MET A 245 2.86 50.28 -112.93
CA MET A 245 3.33 49.82 -114.25
C MET A 245 2.47 50.39 -115.38
N HIS A 246 1.14 50.41 -115.24
CA HIS A 246 0.25 51.04 -116.23
C HIS A 246 0.52 52.55 -116.37
N ALA A 247 0.77 53.25 -115.27
CA ALA A 247 1.14 54.66 -115.31
C ALA A 247 2.51 54.88 -116.00
N GLN A 248 3.47 53.99 -115.77
CA GLN A 248 4.79 54.03 -116.41
C GLN A 248 4.69 53.77 -117.91
N ASP A 249 3.88 52.80 -118.34
CA ASP A 249 3.58 52.54 -119.76
C ASP A 249 2.88 53.73 -120.42
N ALA A 250 1.94 54.38 -119.72
CA ALA A 250 1.28 55.59 -120.20
C ALA A 250 2.26 56.77 -120.35
N ILE A 251 3.19 56.94 -119.39
CA ILE A 251 4.27 57.94 -119.47
C ILE A 251 5.18 57.64 -120.67
N ALA A 252 5.58 56.38 -120.87
CA ALA A 252 6.41 55.99 -122.00
C ALA A 252 5.71 56.23 -123.35
N ALA A 253 4.40 55.94 -123.43
CA ALA A 253 3.60 56.23 -124.61
C ALA A 253 3.48 57.74 -124.89
N LEU A 254 3.30 58.56 -123.85
CA LEU A 254 3.30 60.03 -123.96
C LEU A 254 4.68 60.56 -124.37
N GLN A 255 5.77 60.00 -123.82
CA GLN A 255 7.14 60.35 -124.22
C GLN A 255 7.39 60.04 -125.70
N ALA A 256 6.95 58.87 -126.19
CA ALA A 256 7.04 58.54 -127.62
C ALA A 256 6.22 59.49 -128.51
N GLN A 257 5.05 59.96 -128.04
CA GLN A 257 4.29 61.01 -128.74
C GLN A 257 5.02 62.35 -128.78
N VAL A 258 5.71 62.72 -127.70
CA VAL A 258 6.53 63.94 -127.64
C VAL A 258 7.75 63.83 -128.57
N GLU A 259 8.43 62.69 -128.61
CA GLU A 259 9.53 62.43 -129.55
C GLU A 259 9.05 62.46 -131.02
N ALA A 260 7.83 61.98 -131.31
CA ALA A 260 7.22 62.10 -132.63
C ALA A 260 6.91 63.56 -133.05
N LEU A 261 6.84 64.50 -132.10
CA LEU A 261 6.66 65.94 -132.35
C LEU A 261 8.01 66.68 -132.56
N SER A 262 9.15 66.07 -132.25
CA SER A 262 10.50 66.61 -132.51
C SER A 262 10.77 67.09 -133.96
N PRO A 263 10.33 66.40 -135.04
CA PRO A 263 10.56 66.86 -136.41
C PRO A 263 9.75 68.10 -136.82
N LEU A 264 8.72 68.49 -136.05
CA LEU A 264 7.97 69.74 -136.26
C LEU A 264 8.70 70.97 -135.70
N GLU A 265 9.54 70.80 -134.66
CA GLU A 265 10.41 71.88 -134.16
C GLU A 265 11.54 72.22 -135.14
N ALA A 266 12.01 71.24 -135.93
CA ALA A 266 13.01 71.44 -136.98
C ALA A 266 12.45 72.19 -138.22
N GLN A 267 11.13 72.15 -138.46
CA GLN A 267 10.48 72.91 -139.55
C GLN A 267 10.18 74.37 -139.15
N LEU A 268 10.09 74.67 -137.85
CA LEU A 268 9.89 76.02 -137.31
C LEU A 268 11.16 76.89 -137.33
N THR A 269 12.35 76.28 -137.38
CA THR A 269 13.63 77.00 -137.51
C THR A 269 13.93 77.46 -138.94
N GLU A 270 13.46 76.73 -139.96
CA GLU A 270 13.60 77.08 -141.38
C GLU A 270 12.66 78.24 -141.78
N LEU A 271 11.47 78.32 -141.17
CA LEU A 271 10.53 79.44 -141.37
C LEU A 271 11.04 80.77 -140.78
N ARG A 272 11.86 80.71 -139.71
CA ARG A 272 12.46 81.90 -139.06
C ARG A 272 13.53 82.58 -139.91
N ALA A 273 14.19 81.87 -140.82
CA ALA A 273 15.19 82.45 -141.73
C ALA A 273 14.58 83.31 -142.86
N THR A 274 13.33 83.05 -143.25
CA THR A 274 12.64 83.81 -144.32
C THR A 274 11.94 85.11 -143.87
N HIS A 275 11.81 85.34 -142.55
CA HIS A 275 11.08 86.49 -142.00
C HIS A 275 11.99 87.70 -141.65
N GLN A 276 13.31 87.53 -141.70
CA GLN A 276 14.29 88.52 -141.23
C GLN A 276 14.56 89.68 -142.21
N ALA A 277 13.99 89.65 -143.42
CA ALA A 277 14.12 90.70 -144.44
C ALA A 277 12.98 91.76 -144.46
N LYS A 278 11.91 91.59 -143.65
CA LYS A 278 10.77 92.52 -143.58
C LYS A 278 10.70 93.35 -142.28
N LEU A 279 11.68 93.20 -141.39
CA LEU A 279 11.67 93.78 -140.04
C LEU A 279 12.22 95.23 -139.94
N HIS A 280 12.81 95.79 -141.01
CA HIS A 280 13.31 97.18 -141.01
C HIS A 280 12.25 98.25 -141.38
N GLU A 281 11.05 97.85 -141.79
CA GLU A 281 9.97 98.78 -142.19
C GLU A 281 8.93 99.01 -141.06
N VAL A 282 8.97 98.20 -139.99
CA VAL A 282 8.01 98.26 -138.87
C VAL A 282 8.59 98.94 -137.61
N ASP A 283 9.92 99.06 -137.51
CA ASP A 283 10.61 99.68 -136.37
C ASP A 283 10.35 101.19 -136.19
N MET A 284 9.82 101.89 -137.21
CA MET A 284 9.37 103.28 -137.09
C MET A 284 7.93 103.43 -136.57
N GLN A 285 7.13 102.36 -136.58
CA GLN A 285 5.75 102.38 -136.05
C GLN A 285 5.67 101.96 -134.56
N LEU A 286 6.78 101.47 -133.99
CA LEU A 286 6.91 101.03 -132.59
C LEU A 286 7.19 102.15 -131.57
N TRP A 287 7.38 103.40 -132.02
CA TRP A 287 7.59 104.54 -131.13
C TRP A 287 6.27 105.16 -130.59
N GLU A 288 5.19 105.15 -131.39
CA GLU A 288 3.89 105.70 -130.99
C GLU A 288 3.01 104.74 -130.16
N ALA A 289 3.33 103.44 -130.14
CA ALA A 289 2.60 102.43 -129.36
C ALA A 289 3.04 102.31 -127.88
N ARG A 290 4.19 102.89 -127.50
CA ARG A 290 4.70 102.89 -126.11
C ARG A 290 3.94 103.81 -125.15
N ARG A 291 2.90 104.52 -125.61
CA ARG A 291 2.01 105.37 -124.79
C ARG A 291 0.76 104.63 -124.25
N LYS A 292 0.55 103.36 -124.61
CA LYS A 292 -0.60 102.54 -124.17
C LYS A 292 -0.22 101.40 -123.21
N TYR A 293 0.98 101.44 -122.63
CA TYR A 293 1.50 100.50 -121.62
C TYR A 293 1.36 101.01 -120.17
N THR A 294 0.34 101.83 -119.91
CA THR A 294 0.00 102.29 -118.55
C THR A 294 -1.24 101.62 -117.97
N ALA A 295 -2.00 100.84 -118.77
CA ALA A 295 -3.24 100.17 -118.32
C ALA A 295 -3.06 98.68 -117.95
N VAL A 296 -1.91 98.06 -118.28
CA VAL A 296 -1.59 96.67 -117.88
C VAL A 296 -0.84 96.64 -116.53
N GLY A 297 -0.16 97.74 -116.16
CA GLY A 297 0.48 97.88 -114.85
C GLY A 297 -0.53 97.86 -113.70
N ASP A 298 -1.66 98.56 -113.86
CA ASP A 298 -2.70 98.66 -112.83
C ASP A 298 -3.47 97.33 -112.62
N GLN A 299 -3.61 96.49 -113.65
CA GLN A 299 -4.24 95.16 -113.54
C GLN A 299 -3.34 94.11 -112.86
N VAL A 300 -2.01 94.18 -113.06
CA VAL A 300 -1.06 93.32 -112.34
C VAL A 300 -0.96 93.73 -110.87
N GLN A 301 -1.07 95.03 -110.58
CA GLN A 301 -1.04 95.55 -109.21
C GLN A 301 -2.33 95.23 -108.42
N GLY A 302 -3.49 95.13 -109.10
CA GLY A 302 -4.74 94.62 -108.51
C GLY A 302 -4.69 93.13 -108.18
N LEU A 303 -4.15 92.29 -109.08
CA LEU A 303 -3.99 90.85 -108.83
C LEU A 303 -2.99 90.53 -107.72
N ILE A 304 -1.93 91.35 -107.56
CA ILE A 304 -0.99 91.23 -106.43
C ILE A 304 -1.69 91.62 -105.12
N HIS A 305 -2.51 92.68 -105.12
CA HIS A 305 -3.25 93.09 -103.93
C HIS A 305 -4.28 92.04 -103.48
N ASP A 306 -5.01 91.43 -104.41
CA ASP A 306 -5.98 90.36 -104.09
C ASP A 306 -5.28 89.08 -103.59
N HIS A 307 -4.13 88.71 -104.18
CA HIS A 307 -3.35 87.55 -103.75
C HIS A 307 -2.67 87.77 -102.39
N ASP A 308 -2.25 88.99 -102.07
CA ASP A 308 -1.74 89.36 -100.75
C ASP A 308 -2.86 89.45 -99.69
N LEU A 309 -4.08 89.86 -100.09
CA LEU A 309 -5.27 89.87 -99.23
C LEU A 309 -5.73 88.46 -98.90
N ASP A 310 -5.80 87.56 -99.88
CA ASP A 310 -6.15 86.15 -99.68
C ASP A 310 -5.08 85.43 -98.84
N ARG A 311 -3.80 85.73 -99.05
CA ARG A 311 -2.70 85.23 -98.21
C ARG A 311 -2.81 85.74 -96.77
N ALA A 312 -3.16 87.01 -96.56
CA ALA A 312 -3.35 87.57 -95.23
C ALA A 312 -4.56 86.95 -94.51
N GLN A 313 -5.66 86.68 -95.23
CA GLN A 313 -6.84 86.00 -94.68
C GLN A 313 -6.54 84.53 -94.34
N LEU A 314 -5.75 83.83 -95.16
CA LEU A 314 -5.34 82.45 -94.89
C LEU A 314 -4.40 82.36 -93.68
N VAL A 315 -3.46 83.30 -93.55
CA VAL A 315 -2.57 83.40 -92.38
C VAL A 315 -3.38 83.70 -91.12
N ALA A 316 -4.34 84.62 -91.18
CA ALA A 316 -5.23 84.91 -90.05
C ALA A 316 -6.10 83.71 -89.65
N ALA A 317 -6.59 82.92 -90.62
CA ALA A 317 -7.32 81.67 -90.35
C ALA A 317 -6.42 80.61 -89.69
N HIS A 318 -5.20 80.41 -90.19
CA HIS A 318 -4.23 79.49 -89.59
C HIS A 318 -3.73 79.94 -88.20
N GLU A 319 -3.61 81.24 -87.96
CA GLU A 319 -3.29 81.80 -86.65
C GLU A 319 -4.45 81.64 -85.65
N SER A 320 -5.69 81.79 -86.11
CA SER A 320 -6.90 81.50 -85.33
C SER A 320 -6.99 80.01 -84.98
N ASP A 321 -6.77 79.11 -85.94
CA ASP A 321 -6.79 77.66 -85.71
C ASP A 321 -5.64 77.22 -84.79
N ARG A 322 -4.47 77.85 -84.90
CA ARG A 322 -3.36 77.65 -83.95
C ARG A 322 -3.71 78.11 -82.55
N ALA A 323 -4.38 79.25 -82.39
CA ALA A 323 -4.81 79.75 -81.09
C ALA A 323 -5.84 78.80 -80.44
N VAL A 324 -6.80 78.30 -81.21
CA VAL A 324 -7.79 77.31 -80.74
C VAL A 324 -7.13 75.98 -80.37
N ALA A 325 -6.18 75.50 -81.18
CA ALA A 325 -5.43 74.27 -80.86
C ALA A 325 -4.52 74.44 -79.63
N ALA A 326 -3.91 75.62 -79.46
CA ALA A 326 -3.09 75.94 -78.28
C ALA A 326 -3.94 76.05 -77.00
N ASP A 327 -5.14 76.64 -77.06
CA ASP A 327 -6.05 76.67 -75.92
C ASP A 327 -6.61 75.28 -75.59
N ALA A 328 -6.89 74.43 -76.58
CA ALA A 328 -7.32 73.05 -76.35
C ALA A 328 -6.21 72.19 -75.70
N LEU A 329 -4.95 72.39 -76.09
CA LEU A 329 -3.79 71.77 -75.45
C LEU A 329 -3.62 72.26 -74.02
N ARG A 330 -3.72 73.57 -73.78
CA ARG A 330 -3.64 74.16 -72.44
C ARG A 330 -4.73 73.62 -71.51
N MET A 331 -5.97 73.49 -71.98
CA MET A 331 -7.06 72.89 -71.21
C MET A 331 -6.83 71.40 -70.91
N CYS A 332 -6.21 70.65 -71.82
CA CYS A 332 -5.81 69.26 -71.56
C CYS A 332 -4.69 69.17 -70.53
N GLU A 333 -3.67 70.04 -70.61
CA GLU A 333 -2.58 70.11 -69.65
C GLU A 333 -3.08 70.51 -68.25
N GLU A 334 -3.95 71.52 -68.14
CA GLU A 334 -4.58 71.91 -66.88
C GLU A 334 -5.42 70.77 -66.29
N ARG A 335 -6.12 69.98 -67.11
CA ARG A 335 -6.89 68.81 -66.67
C ARG A 335 -5.99 67.64 -66.24
N CYS A 336 -4.89 67.40 -66.94
CA CYS A 336 -3.89 66.39 -66.54
C CYS A 336 -3.22 66.79 -65.22
N GLN A 337 -2.83 68.05 -65.05
CA GLN A 337 -2.26 68.57 -63.80
C GLN A 337 -3.25 68.47 -62.63
N GLN A 338 -4.55 68.73 -62.86
CA GLN A 338 -5.58 68.54 -61.84
C GLN A 338 -5.76 67.06 -61.46
N LEU A 339 -5.71 66.15 -62.44
CA LEU A 339 -5.79 64.71 -62.19
C LEU A 339 -4.55 64.21 -61.45
N GLU A 340 -3.36 64.65 -61.83
CA GLU A 340 -2.10 64.35 -61.14
C GLU A 340 -2.13 64.86 -59.69
N ALA A 341 -2.54 66.11 -59.45
CA ALA A 341 -2.69 66.65 -58.11
C ALA A 341 -3.73 65.89 -57.28
N SER A 342 -4.85 65.48 -57.88
CA SER A 342 -5.88 64.68 -57.19
C SER A 342 -5.37 63.27 -56.84
N SER A 343 -4.60 62.65 -57.73
CA SER A 343 -4.00 61.33 -57.50
C SER A 343 -2.90 61.38 -56.44
N ALA A 344 -2.07 62.43 -56.44
CA ALA A 344 -1.05 62.67 -55.44
C ALA A 344 -1.67 62.91 -54.05
N ALA A 345 -2.78 63.65 -53.97
CA ALA A 345 -3.51 63.85 -52.71
C ALA A 345 -4.16 62.55 -52.19
N GLN A 346 -4.68 61.69 -53.08
CA GLN A 346 -5.21 60.37 -52.70
C GLN A 346 -4.10 59.43 -52.22
N LEU A 347 -2.95 59.41 -52.90
CA LEU A 347 -1.78 58.63 -52.47
C LEU A 347 -1.24 59.12 -51.12
N ALA A 348 -1.15 60.43 -50.90
CA ALA A 348 -0.74 60.99 -49.60
C ALA A 348 -1.72 60.62 -48.48
N SER A 349 -3.04 60.62 -48.76
CA SER A 349 -4.05 60.18 -47.79
C SER A 349 -3.95 58.68 -47.47
N LEU A 350 -3.66 57.84 -48.46
CA LEU A 350 -3.45 56.40 -48.25
C LEU A 350 -2.16 56.12 -47.48
N HIS A 351 -1.06 56.83 -47.77
CA HIS A 351 0.18 56.73 -47.00
C HIS A 351 -0.03 57.14 -45.54
N ALA A 352 -0.71 58.25 -45.27
CA ALA A 352 -1.00 58.68 -43.90
C ALA A 352 -1.86 57.64 -43.13
N LYS A 353 -2.78 56.95 -43.81
CA LYS A 353 -3.56 55.85 -43.21
C LYS A 353 -2.72 54.61 -42.95
N MET A 354 -1.78 54.27 -43.83
CA MET A 354 -0.83 53.17 -43.63
C MET A 354 0.09 53.44 -42.45
N GLU A 355 0.70 54.63 -42.37
CA GLU A 355 1.57 55.01 -41.24
C GLU A 355 0.81 55.01 -39.90
N HIS A 356 -0.46 55.42 -39.89
CA HIS A 356 -1.29 55.34 -38.69
C HIS A 356 -1.58 53.89 -38.28
N GLN A 357 -1.84 52.99 -39.23
CA GLN A 357 -2.06 51.57 -38.94
C GLN A 357 -0.77 50.87 -38.49
N ASP A 358 0.37 51.18 -39.11
CA ASP A 358 1.67 50.69 -38.69
C ASP A 358 2.02 51.17 -37.27
N GLY A 359 1.71 52.41 -36.93
CA GLY A 359 1.86 52.93 -35.56
C GLY A 359 1.01 52.18 -34.54
N ILE A 360 -0.24 51.84 -34.88
CA ILE A 360 -1.11 51.03 -34.01
C ILE A 360 -0.58 49.60 -33.86
N ILE A 361 -0.08 49.00 -34.93
CA ILE A 361 0.50 47.64 -34.90
C ILE A 361 1.77 47.62 -34.04
N GLN A 362 2.65 48.61 -34.18
CA GLN A 362 3.86 48.70 -33.36
C GLN A 362 3.55 48.89 -31.87
N GLU A 363 2.59 49.74 -31.53
CA GLU A 363 2.18 49.97 -30.15
C GLU A 363 1.50 48.75 -29.52
N THR A 364 0.62 48.06 -30.26
CA THR A 364 0.01 46.81 -29.80
C THR A 364 1.02 45.69 -29.62
N THR A 365 2.01 45.58 -30.51
CA THR A 365 3.11 44.61 -30.39
C THR A 365 3.97 44.90 -29.17
N ARG A 366 4.27 46.17 -28.89
CA ARG A 366 5.01 46.61 -27.69
C ARG A 366 4.25 46.29 -26.40
N GLN A 367 2.94 46.50 -26.37
CA GLN A 367 2.08 46.18 -25.21
C GLN A 367 2.00 44.66 -24.97
N LEU A 368 1.92 43.85 -26.03
CA LEU A 368 1.96 42.39 -25.94
C LEU A 368 3.30 41.87 -25.40
N HIS A 369 4.43 42.45 -25.82
CA HIS A 369 5.74 42.10 -25.27
C HIS A 369 5.87 42.47 -23.78
N ALA A 370 5.40 43.64 -23.37
CA ALA A 370 5.39 44.04 -21.97
C ALA A 370 4.51 43.12 -21.10
N ALA A 371 3.33 42.74 -21.60
CA ALA A 371 2.44 41.80 -20.93
C ALA A 371 3.06 40.39 -20.82
N ARG A 372 3.75 39.93 -21.87
CA ARG A 372 4.46 38.64 -21.86
C ARG A 372 5.58 38.62 -20.82
N GLU A 373 6.42 39.64 -20.76
CA GLU A 373 7.49 39.72 -19.75
C GLU A 373 6.92 39.78 -18.32
N GLN A 374 5.78 40.44 -18.13
CA GLN A 374 5.12 40.49 -16.82
C GLN A 374 4.56 39.12 -16.41
N VAL A 375 4.01 38.36 -17.36
CA VAL A 375 3.56 36.97 -17.13
C VAL A 375 4.75 36.06 -16.84
N GLU A 376 5.85 36.16 -17.60
CA GLU A 376 7.07 35.38 -17.38
C GLU A 376 7.69 35.65 -15.99
N ARG A 377 7.76 36.92 -15.55
CA ARG A 377 8.20 37.26 -14.18
C ARG A 377 7.26 36.69 -13.11
N SER A 378 5.94 36.77 -13.30
CA SER A 378 4.97 36.24 -12.34
C SER A 378 4.99 34.70 -12.24
N MET A 379 5.30 34.00 -13.33
CA MET A 379 5.47 32.55 -13.34
C MET A 379 6.78 32.15 -12.66
N ALA A 380 7.87 32.91 -12.87
CA ALA A 380 9.14 32.67 -12.22
C ALA A 380 9.07 32.90 -10.69
N GLU A 381 8.36 33.95 -10.24
CA GLU A 381 8.13 34.21 -8.80
C GLU A 381 7.25 33.12 -8.15
N ARG A 382 6.21 32.63 -8.83
CA ARG A 382 5.41 31.51 -8.33
C ARG A 382 6.20 30.21 -8.28
N ALA A 383 6.98 29.89 -9.32
CA ALA A 383 7.81 28.69 -9.32
C ALA A 383 8.87 28.72 -8.21
N ALA A 384 9.46 29.88 -7.91
CA ALA A 384 10.38 30.05 -6.79
C ALA A 384 9.66 29.86 -5.43
N SER A 385 8.47 30.45 -5.26
CA SER A 385 7.65 30.28 -4.05
C SER A 385 7.18 28.84 -3.84
N ASP A 386 6.82 28.13 -4.91
CA ASP A 386 6.39 26.74 -4.85
C ASP A 386 7.56 25.80 -4.50
N LEU A 387 8.75 26.07 -5.02
CA LEU A 387 9.98 25.33 -4.66
C LEU A 387 10.39 25.57 -3.20
N GLU A 388 10.26 26.80 -2.68
CA GLU A 388 10.50 27.09 -1.26
C GLU A 388 9.47 26.41 -0.35
N MET A 389 8.19 26.39 -0.74
CA MET A 389 7.14 25.70 -0.01
C MET A 389 7.32 24.18 -0.03
N GLN A 390 7.73 23.60 -1.16
CA GLN A 390 8.08 22.18 -1.27
C GLN A 390 9.32 21.83 -0.43
N ALA A 391 10.34 22.69 -0.40
CA ALA A 391 11.50 22.49 0.47
C ALA A 391 11.14 22.58 1.96
N ALA A 392 10.26 23.50 2.35
CA ALA A 392 9.79 23.66 3.72
C ALA A 392 8.92 22.46 4.18
N THR A 393 8.01 21.99 3.32
CA THR A 393 7.17 20.82 3.60
C THR A 393 7.98 19.53 3.63
N ALA A 394 8.96 19.35 2.73
CA ALA A 394 9.90 18.22 2.78
C ALA A 394 10.73 18.23 4.07
N LYS A 395 11.21 19.40 4.51
CA LYS A 395 11.95 19.55 5.78
C LYS A 395 11.07 19.22 6.99
N GLN A 396 9.81 19.61 6.97
CA GLN A 396 8.85 19.32 8.04
C GLN A 396 8.43 17.84 8.06
N ALA A 397 8.25 17.20 6.90
CA ALA A 397 7.99 15.77 6.78
C ALA A 397 9.17 14.94 7.30
N LEU A 398 10.40 15.34 6.99
CA LEU A 398 11.61 14.67 7.46
C LEU A 398 11.81 14.83 8.98
N GLN A 399 11.48 16.00 9.54
CA GLN A 399 11.47 16.22 10.98
C GLN A 399 10.40 15.36 11.69
N ASN A 400 9.19 15.29 11.13
CA ASN A 400 8.12 14.45 11.67
C ASN A 400 8.47 12.94 11.61
N ALA A 401 9.17 12.51 10.56
CA ALA A 401 9.67 11.14 10.45
C ALA A 401 10.74 10.84 11.51
N LEU A 402 11.67 11.78 11.74
CA LEU A 402 12.70 11.65 12.78
C LEU A 402 12.10 11.59 14.19
N ASP A 403 11.07 12.39 14.46
CA ASP A 403 10.41 12.40 15.76
C ASP A 403 9.56 11.14 16.00
N LYS A 404 8.94 10.58 14.94
CA LYS A 404 8.32 9.25 14.98
C LYS A 404 9.34 8.13 15.24
N GLU A 405 10.52 8.19 14.62
CA GLU A 405 11.60 7.22 14.84
C GLU A 405 12.11 7.28 16.30
N LYS A 406 12.31 8.48 16.84
CA LYS A 406 12.70 8.68 18.25
C LYS A 406 11.65 8.12 19.22
N ASN A 407 10.36 8.36 18.95
CA ASN A 407 9.28 7.81 19.77
C ASN A 407 9.21 6.28 19.67
N ALA A 408 9.41 5.70 18.49
CA ALA A 408 9.48 4.25 18.31
C ALA A 408 10.68 3.64 19.08
N ARG A 409 11.85 4.30 19.04
CA ARG A 409 13.03 3.88 19.84
C ARG A 409 12.79 3.96 21.34
N SER A 410 12.15 5.04 21.82
CA SER A 410 11.77 5.18 23.23
C SER A 410 10.79 4.08 23.65
N THR A 411 9.79 3.77 22.81
CA THR A 411 8.80 2.72 23.09
C THR A 411 9.46 1.34 23.15
N LEU A 412 10.38 1.03 22.22
CA LEU A 412 11.16 -0.21 22.25
C LEU A 412 12.05 -0.29 23.49
N GLN A 413 12.70 0.82 23.88
CA GLN A 413 13.53 0.87 25.08
C GLN A 413 12.71 0.62 26.35
N ASP A 414 11.49 1.17 26.44
CA ASP A 414 10.57 0.90 27.55
C ASP A 414 10.09 -0.54 27.58
N GLN A 415 9.83 -1.14 26.41
CA GLN A 415 9.52 -2.58 26.31
C GLN A 415 10.69 -3.43 26.79
N PHE A 416 11.93 -3.16 26.36
CA PHE A 416 13.12 -3.86 26.85
C PHE A 416 13.31 -3.71 28.37
N GLN A 417 13.07 -2.51 28.92
CA GLN A 417 13.11 -2.31 30.36
C GLN A 417 12.00 -3.09 31.08
N SER A 418 10.80 -3.17 30.51
CA SER A 418 9.70 -3.95 31.08
C SER A 418 10.02 -5.45 31.11
N TYR A 419 10.60 -5.99 30.03
CA TYR A 419 11.06 -7.37 29.96
C TYR A 419 12.18 -7.64 30.96
N LYS A 420 13.11 -6.69 31.12
CA LYS A 420 14.17 -6.77 32.12
C LYS A 420 13.60 -6.81 33.54
N ARG A 421 12.67 -5.91 33.90
CA ARG A 421 11.99 -5.92 35.21
C ARG A 421 11.23 -7.23 35.46
N LEU A 422 10.59 -7.77 34.42
CA LEU A 422 9.88 -9.05 34.51
C LEU A 422 10.84 -10.23 34.72
N ALA A 423 11.98 -10.23 34.03
CA ALA A 423 13.03 -11.23 34.19
C ALA A 423 13.69 -11.15 35.58
N ASP A 424 14.00 -9.94 36.06
CA ASP A 424 14.54 -9.69 37.39
C ASP A 424 13.54 -10.12 38.48
N GLY A 425 12.25 -9.85 38.30
CA GLY A 425 11.19 -10.32 39.19
C GLY A 425 11.05 -11.84 39.23
N LYS A 426 11.17 -12.53 38.08
CA LYS A 426 11.22 -14.00 38.03
C LYS A 426 12.47 -14.56 38.69
N MET A 427 13.61 -13.90 38.54
CA MET A 427 14.86 -14.30 39.17
C MET A 427 14.79 -14.15 40.70
N GLN A 428 14.23 -13.04 41.19
CA GLN A 428 13.97 -12.83 42.62
C GLN A 428 12.98 -13.85 43.19
N ALA A 429 11.92 -14.19 42.45
CA ALA A 429 10.97 -15.22 42.86
C ALA A 429 11.62 -16.61 42.94
N LEU A 430 12.50 -16.96 41.99
CA LEU A 430 13.29 -18.19 42.03
C LEU A 430 14.29 -18.20 43.20
N GLN A 431 14.95 -17.08 43.48
CA GLN A 431 15.84 -16.93 44.64
C GLN A 431 15.07 -17.09 45.95
N ALA A 432 13.89 -16.48 46.08
CA ALA A 432 13.03 -16.63 47.25
C ALA A 432 12.51 -18.07 47.43
N ALA A 433 12.15 -18.75 46.33
CA ALA A 433 11.74 -20.15 46.37
C ALA A 433 12.91 -21.09 46.76
N LEU A 434 14.13 -20.77 46.32
CA LEU A 434 15.33 -21.51 46.68
C LEU A 434 15.71 -21.30 48.14
N GLN A 435 15.57 -20.06 48.65
CA GLN A 435 15.74 -19.74 50.06
C GLN A 435 14.68 -20.46 50.93
N ALA A 436 13.42 -20.45 50.52
CA ALA A 436 12.35 -21.17 51.23
C ALA A 436 12.57 -22.69 51.25
N LYS A 437 13.18 -23.25 50.20
CA LYS A 437 13.61 -24.66 50.15
C LYS A 437 14.76 -24.94 51.12
N GLN A 438 15.73 -24.04 51.23
CA GLN A 438 16.84 -24.15 52.19
C GLN A 438 16.31 -24.05 53.64
N ASP A 439 15.46 -23.07 53.93
CA ASP A 439 14.84 -22.91 55.26
C ASP A 439 13.97 -24.13 55.65
N ALA A 440 13.27 -24.73 54.69
CA ALA A 440 12.51 -25.96 54.92
C ALA A 440 13.44 -27.15 55.20
N ASN A 441 14.60 -27.22 54.56
CA ASN A 441 15.59 -28.24 54.79
C ASN A 441 16.26 -28.08 56.17
N ASP A 442 16.58 -26.86 56.57
CA ASP A 442 17.11 -26.55 57.90
C ASP A 442 16.10 -26.88 59.01
N ARG A 443 14.80 -26.66 58.75
CA ARG A 443 13.72 -27.08 59.66
C ARG A 443 13.62 -28.60 59.77
N LEU A 444 13.83 -29.34 58.68
CA LEU A 444 13.88 -30.80 58.69
C LEU A 444 15.10 -31.31 59.46
N GLU A 445 16.30 -30.75 59.24
CA GLU A 445 17.48 -31.09 60.04
C GLU A 445 17.30 -30.78 61.53
N GLN A 446 16.66 -29.65 61.87
CA GLN A 446 16.33 -29.32 63.25
C GLN A 446 15.30 -30.28 63.84
N ALA A 447 14.32 -30.74 63.04
CA ALA A 447 13.35 -31.74 63.47
C ALA A 447 14.02 -33.11 63.69
N GLU A 448 14.93 -33.53 62.83
CA GLU A 448 15.74 -34.74 63.01
C GLU A 448 16.63 -34.65 64.25
N LYS A 449 17.30 -33.52 64.49
CA LYS A 449 18.07 -33.28 65.73
C LYS A 449 17.20 -33.35 66.98
N ARG A 450 15.99 -32.78 66.94
CA ARG A 450 15.02 -32.88 68.05
C ARG A 450 14.51 -34.31 68.24
N MET A 451 14.30 -35.07 67.17
CA MET A 451 13.92 -36.47 67.24
C MET A 451 15.03 -37.32 67.87
N LEU A 452 16.29 -37.09 67.49
CA LEU A 452 17.46 -37.74 68.07
C LEU A 452 17.63 -37.37 69.56
N GLN A 453 17.47 -36.10 69.93
CA GLN A 453 17.47 -35.66 71.33
C GLN A 453 16.34 -36.31 72.14
N TRP A 454 15.15 -36.42 71.56
CA TRP A 454 14.02 -37.08 72.20
C TRP A 454 14.27 -38.58 72.39
N GLN A 455 14.89 -39.26 71.41
CA GLN A 455 15.33 -40.65 71.56
C GLN A 455 16.38 -40.81 72.66
N ASP A 456 17.37 -39.93 72.72
CA ASP A 456 18.41 -39.93 73.75
C ASP A 456 17.83 -39.68 75.15
N ASP A 457 16.89 -38.75 75.28
CA ASP A 457 16.20 -38.48 76.55
C ASP A 457 15.26 -39.61 76.95
N ALA A 458 14.61 -40.27 75.99
CA ALA A 458 13.83 -41.48 76.23
C ALA A 458 14.72 -42.65 76.69
N MET A 459 15.89 -42.85 76.07
CA MET A 459 16.88 -43.83 76.51
C MET A 459 17.43 -43.51 77.91
N LYS A 460 17.77 -42.25 78.20
CA LYS A 460 18.20 -41.84 79.54
C LYS A 460 17.11 -42.02 80.60
N LYS A 461 15.85 -41.78 80.26
CA LYS A 461 14.71 -42.09 81.14
C LYS A 461 14.56 -43.59 81.34
N HIS A 462 14.76 -44.39 80.29
CA HIS A 462 14.73 -45.84 80.39
C HIS A 462 15.88 -46.37 81.26
N ASP A 463 17.10 -45.85 81.08
CA ASP A 463 18.26 -46.16 81.92
C ASP A 463 18.06 -45.73 83.37
N LYS A 464 17.47 -44.54 83.61
CA LYS A 464 17.08 -44.11 84.97
C LYS A 464 16.04 -45.04 85.56
N LEU A 465 15.06 -45.50 84.78
CA LEU A 465 14.05 -46.46 85.25
C LEU A 465 14.68 -47.82 85.57
N VAL A 466 15.59 -48.32 84.73
CA VAL A 466 16.35 -49.55 84.95
C VAL A 466 17.26 -49.43 86.16
N GLN A 467 17.94 -48.29 86.35
CA GLN A 467 18.73 -47.97 87.55
C GLN A 467 17.85 -47.90 88.80
N THR A 468 16.64 -47.32 88.70
CA THR A 468 15.67 -47.23 89.81
C THR A 468 15.10 -48.60 90.17
N ILE A 469 14.83 -49.45 89.17
CA ILE A 469 14.42 -50.85 89.38
C ILE A 469 15.59 -51.64 90.00
N LYS A 470 16.83 -51.43 89.52
CA LYS A 470 18.03 -52.07 90.08
C LYS A 470 18.30 -51.65 91.52
N THR A 471 18.15 -50.36 91.86
CA THR A 471 18.26 -49.87 93.24
C THR A 471 17.11 -50.32 94.11
N ARG A 472 15.87 -50.43 93.59
CA ARG A 472 14.74 -51.03 94.33
C ARG A 472 14.92 -52.53 94.55
N TYR A 473 15.49 -53.26 93.60
CA TYR A 473 15.84 -54.67 93.79
C TYR A 473 17.02 -54.85 94.75
N GLN A 474 18.01 -53.95 94.72
CA GLN A 474 19.13 -53.97 95.68
C GLN A 474 18.71 -53.49 97.08
N ALA A 475 17.71 -52.61 97.18
CA ALA A 475 17.09 -52.19 98.45
C ALA A 475 16.14 -53.26 99.00
N ALA A 476 15.40 -53.97 98.14
CA ALA A 476 14.60 -55.13 98.53
C ALA A 476 15.47 -56.34 98.92
N ALA A 477 16.65 -56.51 98.30
CA ALA A 477 17.63 -57.51 98.71
C ALA A 477 18.38 -57.14 100.00
N LYS A 478 18.39 -55.86 100.40
CA LYS A 478 18.95 -55.36 101.66
C LYS A 478 17.90 -55.07 102.74
N SER A 479 16.62 -55.32 102.47
CA SER A 479 15.49 -55.14 103.41
C SER A 479 14.81 -56.49 103.66
N LYS A 480 15.57 -57.38 104.28
CA LYS A 480 15.03 -58.56 104.99
C LYS A 480 15.54 -58.64 106.44
N GLU A 481 16.01 -57.51 106.96
CA GLU A 481 16.32 -57.29 108.37
C GLU A 481 15.82 -55.89 108.76
N ASP A 482 15.07 -55.86 109.85
CA ASP A 482 14.72 -54.74 110.74
C ASP A 482 13.49 -53.85 110.50
N CYS A 483 12.89 -53.60 111.67
CA CYS A 483 11.56 -53.11 112.02
C CYS A 483 11.27 -51.62 111.75
N ASP A 484 9.97 -51.37 111.58
CA ASP A 484 9.13 -50.27 112.08
C ASP A 484 9.39 -48.78 111.76
N ALA A 485 8.25 -48.14 111.47
CA ALA A 485 7.92 -46.72 111.56
C ALA A 485 8.51 -45.76 110.50
N HIS A 486 7.63 -45.19 109.65
CA HIS A 486 7.16 -43.81 109.85
C HIS A 486 6.13 -43.35 108.80
N LYS A 487 5.19 -42.53 109.29
CA LYS A 487 4.25 -41.68 108.55
C LYS A 487 5.01 -40.65 107.70
N ALA A 488 4.60 -40.47 106.45
CA ALA A 488 4.40 -39.18 105.77
C ALA A 488 4.24 -39.42 104.26
N GLU A 489 3.07 -39.10 103.69
CA GLU A 489 2.93 -38.57 102.33
C GLU A 489 1.43 -38.39 101.99
N ALA A 490 0.86 -37.28 102.45
CA ALA A 490 -0.47 -36.81 102.09
C ALA A 490 -0.41 -35.42 101.42
N ALA A 491 0.60 -35.19 100.57
CA ALA A 491 0.79 -33.90 99.90
C ALA A 491 1.33 -34.01 98.46
N SER A 492 1.00 -35.09 97.73
CA SER A 492 1.37 -35.23 96.31
C SER A 492 0.23 -35.74 95.42
N ARG A 493 -1.00 -35.82 95.94
CA ARG A 493 -2.20 -36.23 95.18
C ARG A 493 -3.07 -35.08 94.70
N GLN A 494 -2.75 -33.83 95.02
CA GLN A 494 -3.61 -32.68 94.69
C GLN A 494 -3.15 -31.86 93.47
N GLU A 495 -1.92 -32.06 92.98
CA GLU A 495 -1.41 -31.38 91.78
C GLU A 495 -1.65 -32.15 90.46
N LEU A 496 -1.94 -33.46 90.54
CA LEU A 496 -2.20 -34.28 89.34
C LEU A 496 -3.66 -34.20 88.86
N ASP A 497 -4.62 -33.97 89.76
CA ASP A 497 -6.06 -33.85 89.41
C ASP A 497 -6.42 -32.48 88.80
N VAL A 498 -5.68 -31.42 89.13
CA VAL A 498 -5.90 -30.07 88.58
C VAL A 498 -5.37 -29.95 87.15
N LEU A 499 -4.28 -30.65 86.80
CA LEU A 499 -3.73 -30.70 85.45
C LEU A 499 -4.56 -31.56 84.48
N ILE A 500 -5.26 -32.58 84.99
CA ILE A 500 -6.17 -33.41 84.18
C ILE A 500 -7.47 -32.67 83.88
N GLN A 501 -8.02 -31.88 84.83
CA GLN A 501 -9.22 -31.08 84.58
C GLN A 501 -8.97 -29.86 83.67
N ALA A 502 -7.79 -29.25 83.73
CA ALA A 502 -7.44 -28.14 82.83
C ALA A 502 -7.26 -28.57 81.37
N LYS A 503 -6.73 -29.77 81.11
CA LYS A 503 -6.53 -30.29 79.74
C LYS A 503 -7.81 -30.84 79.10
N VAL A 504 -8.83 -31.18 79.90
CA VAL A 504 -10.15 -31.58 79.39
C VAL A 504 -10.97 -30.34 79.01
N ALA A 505 -10.80 -29.21 79.69
CA ALA A 505 -11.52 -27.97 79.37
C ALA A 505 -11.01 -27.26 78.09
N GLU A 506 -9.73 -27.40 77.75
CA GLU A 506 -9.15 -26.76 76.55
C GLU A 506 -9.47 -27.54 75.25
N CYS A 507 -9.78 -28.84 75.34
CA CYS A 507 -10.22 -29.66 74.20
C CYS A 507 -11.73 -29.59 73.90
N THR A 508 -12.54 -28.98 74.76
CA THR A 508 -14.00 -28.86 74.55
C THR A 508 -14.47 -27.49 74.04
N ALA A 509 -13.57 -26.52 73.85
CA ALA A 509 -13.95 -25.15 73.45
C ALA A 509 -13.68 -24.83 71.96
N LYS A 510 -12.91 -25.64 71.24
CA LYS A 510 -12.59 -25.41 69.82
C LYS A 510 -12.33 -26.73 69.12
N HIS A 511 -13.38 -27.40 68.66
CA HIS A 511 -13.47 -28.02 67.34
C HIS A 511 -14.77 -28.82 67.26
N ASP A 512 -15.55 -28.48 66.23
CA ASP A 512 -16.75 -29.17 65.80
C ASP A 512 -16.52 -30.68 65.69
N VAL A 513 -17.23 -31.44 66.52
CA VAL A 513 -17.42 -32.87 66.30
C VAL A 513 -18.49 -33.01 65.20
N PRO A 514 -18.24 -33.71 64.09
CA PRO A 514 -19.27 -33.96 63.09
C PRO A 514 -20.31 -34.91 63.67
N GLY A 515 -21.46 -34.39 64.11
CA GLY A 515 -22.54 -35.25 64.62
C GLY A 515 -23.67 -34.63 65.44
N GLU A 516 -23.69 -33.33 65.71
CA GLU A 516 -24.88 -32.71 66.34
C GLU A 516 -25.97 -32.38 65.32
N PHE A 517 -27.23 -32.65 65.71
CA PHE A 517 -28.42 -32.31 64.95
C PHE A 517 -28.60 -30.78 64.93
N ILE A 518 -28.02 -30.14 63.91
CA ILE A 518 -28.25 -28.73 63.60
C ILE A 518 -29.75 -28.58 63.29
N ARG A 519 -30.44 -27.71 64.04
CA ARG A 519 -31.89 -27.47 63.82
C ARG A 519 -32.10 -27.09 62.35
N MET A 520 -33.09 -27.68 61.68
CA MET A 520 -33.42 -27.42 60.27
C MET A 520 -33.50 -25.91 59.94
N SER A 521 -33.87 -25.07 60.89
CA SER A 521 -33.88 -23.61 60.72
C SER A 521 -32.49 -22.99 60.55
N GLN A 522 -31.46 -23.51 61.21
CA GLN A 522 -30.06 -23.05 61.05
C GLN A 522 -29.44 -23.59 59.76
N HIS A 523 -29.71 -24.86 59.39
CA HIS A 523 -29.32 -25.38 58.09
C HIS A 523 -29.97 -24.62 56.93
N LYS A 524 -31.26 -24.26 57.07
CA LYS A 524 -31.97 -23.43 56.10
C LYS A 524 -31.38 -22.03 56.02
N ALA A 525 -31.05 -21.40 57.14
CA ALA A 525 -30.42 -20.07 57.15
C ALA A 525 -29.02 -20.07 56.51
N GLU A 526 -28.20 -21.09 56.75
CA GLU A 526 -26.88 -21.22 56.08
C GLU A 526 -27.04 -21.55 54.60
N LEU A 527 -28.02 -22.37 54.20
CA LEU A 527 -28.34 -22.61 52.79
C LEU A 527 -28.83 -21.35 52.08
N ASP A 528 -29.74 -20.59 52.71
CA ASP A 528 -30.24 -19.33 52.18
C ASP A 528 -29.10 -18.30 52.04
N LYS A 529 -28.17 -18.27 52.99
CA LYS A 529 -26.97 -17.42 52.95
C LYS A 529 -26.02 -17.81 51.82
N VAL A 530 -25.74 -19.11 51.64
CA VAL A 530 -24.90 -19.61 50.54
C VAL A 530 -25.59 -19.38 49.19
N ALA A 531 -26.90 -19.56 49.10
CA ALA A 531 -27.69 -19.26 47.91
C ALA A 531 -27.62 -17.77 47.56
N LEU A 532 -27.73 -16.88 48.55
CA LEU A 532 -27.63 -15.43 48.36
C LEU A 532 -26.21 -15.03 47.92
N GLN A 533 -25.17 -15.65 48.51
CA GLN A 533 -23.77 -15.42 48.10
C GLN A 533 -23.53 -15.88 46.65
N LEU A 534 -24.01 -17.06 46.27
CA LEU A 534 -23.92 -17.56 44.89
C LEU A 534 -24.69 -16.67 43.92
N GLN A 535 -25.88 -16.20 44.30
CA GLN A 535 -26.67 -15.31 43.46
C GLN A 535 -25.98 -13.95 43.29
N THR A 536 -25.35 -13.43 44.34
CA THR A 536 -24.60 -12.17 44.27
C THR A 536 -23.34 -12.31 43.41
N ALA A 537 -22.61 -13.43 43.56
CA ALA A 537 -21.45 -13.75 42.73
C ALA A 537 -21.84 -13.92 41.26
N HIS A 538 -22.95 -14.62 40.97
CA HIS A 538 -23.43 -14.79 39.60
C HIS A 538 -23.83 -13.46 38.94
N VAL A 539 -24.46 -12.55 39.69
CA VAL A 539 -24.80 -11.21 39.18
C VAL A 539 -23.52 -10.40 38.91
N GLN A 540 -22.51 -10.47 39.78
CA GLN A 540 -21.22 -9.81 39.56
C GLN A 540 -20.49 -10.36 38.34
N ASP A 541 -20.42 -11.68 38.18
CA ASP A 541 -19.82 -12.32 37.01
C ASP A 541 -20.54 -11.93 35.72
N LYS A 542 -21.88 -11.86 35.76
CA LYS A 542 -22.68 -11.42 34.61
C LYS A 542 -22.38 -9.97 34.23
N VAL A 543 -22.32 -9.06 35.19
CA VAL A 543 -21.98 -7.65 34.93
C VAL A 543 -20.55 -7.53 34.39
N GLN A 544 -19.59 -8.25 34.97
CA GLN A 544 -18.21 -8.26 34.47
C GLN A 544 -18.09 -8.81 33.05
N TRP A 545 -18.87 -9.85 32.73
CA TRP A 545 -18.92 -10.40 31.38
C TRP A 545 -19.53 -9.42 30.39
N GLU A 546 -20.64 -8.76 30.73
CA GLU A 546 -21.28 -7.73 29.90
C GLU A 546 -20.35 -6.52 29.67
N ASP A 547 -19.64 -6.07 30.70
CA ASP A 547 -18.67 -4.97 30.59
C ASP A 547 -17.45 -5.36 29.74
N ASN A 548 -16.98 -6.60 29.83
CA ASN A 548 -15.91 -7.10 28.97
C ASN A 548 -16.35 -7.22 27.51
N GLN A 549 -17.59 -7.66 27.25
CA GLN A 549 -18.15 -7.68 25.90
C GLN A 549 -18.30 -6.28 25.32
N LYS A 550 -18.76 -5.31 26.12
CA LYS A 550 -18.86 -3.90 25.69
C LYS A 550 -17.48 -3.32 25.35
N ARG A 551 -16.48 -3.48 26.22
CA ARG A 551 -15.10 -3.03 25.88
C ARG A 551 -14.58 -3.65 24.60
N LEU A 552 -14.80 -4.96 24.40
CA LEU A 552 -14.30 -5.64 23.21
C LEU A 552 -14.97 -5.14 21.92
N LEU A 553 -16.25 -4.76 21.99
CA LEU A 553 -16.96 -4.12 20.89
C LEU A 553 -16.51 -2.67 20.67
N ASP A 554 -16.30 -1.90 21.74
CA ASP A 554 -15.81 -0.53 21.66
C ASP A 554 -14.39 -0.46 21.07
N ASP A 555 -13.49 -1.35 21.52
CA ASP A 555 -12.13 -1.47 20.98
C ASP A 555 -12.17 -1.86 19.48
N ARG A 556 -13.10 -2.74 19.08
CA ARG A 556 -13.29 -3.11 17.67
C ARG A 556 -13.82 -1.94 16.85
N LEU A 557 -14.75 -1.16 17.39
CA LEU A 557 -15.28 0.04 16.75
C LEU A 557 -14.20 1.11 16.57
N ASP A 558 -13.34 1.31 17.56
CA ASP A 558 -12.24 2.26 17.47
C ASP A 558 -11.15 1.78 16.49
N SER A 559 -10.85 0.49 16.44
CA SER A 559 -10.00 -0.10 15.39
C SER A 559 -10.57 0.17 13.99
N LEU A 560 -11.87 -0.08 13.78
CA LEU A 560 -12.52 0.17 12.48
C LEU A 560 -12.58 1.66 12.13
N ARG A 561 -12.74 2.56 13.12
CA ARG A 561 -12.66 4.02 12.90
C ARG A 561 -11.28 4.45 12.45
N THR A 562 -10.23 3.96 13.12
CA THR A 562 -8.85 4.28 12.73
C THR A 562 -8.51 3.74 11.35
N GLU A 563 -8.95 2.53 11.00
CA GLU A 563 -8.84 2.01 9.63
C GLU A 563 -9.59 2.89 8.62
N MET A 564 -10.83 3.27 8.90
CA MET A 564 -11.58 4.16 8.01
C MET A 564 -10.89 5.52 7.80
N ASP A 565 -10.28 6.07 8.84
CA ASP A 565 -9.55 7.33 8.74
C ASP A 565 -8.23 7.19 7.97
N THR A 566 -7.53 6.06 8.07
CA THR A 566 -6.36 5.79 7.21
C THR A 566 -6.76 5.61 5.75
N TRP A 567 -7.87 4.91 5.46
CA TRP A 567 -8.41 4.81 4.08
C TRP A 567 -8.79 6.18 3.50
N LYS A 568 -9.38 7.08 4.31
CA LYS A 568 -9.68 8.45 3.87
C LYS A 568 -8.40 9.26 3.59
N ALA A 569 -7.38 9.11 4.41
CA ALA A 569 -6.09 9.77 4.20
C ALA A 569 -5.43 9.28 2.90
N GLN A 570 -5.37 7.97 2.67
CA GLN A 570 -4.86 7.38 1.44
C GLN A 570 -5.63 7.85 0.20
N LEU A 571 -6.97 7.89 0.28
CA LEU A 571 -7.79 8.40 -0.82
C LEU A 571 -7.51 9.89 -1.12
N SER A 572 -7.23 10.68 -0.09
CA SER A 572 -6.86 12.09 -0.26
C SER A 572 -5.49 12.26 -0.91
N GLU A 573 -4.51 11.43 -0.55
CA GLU A 573 -3.17 11.43 -1.17
C GLU A 573 -3.22 10.98 -2.63
N GLU A 574 -3.95 9.91 -2.94
CA GLU A 574 -4.19 9.43 -4.31
C GLU A 574 -4.87 10.51 -5.17
N LYS A 575 -5.81 11.26 -4.59
CA LYS A 575 -6.46 12.36 -5.31
C LYS A 575 -5.47 13.48 -5.65
N VAL A 576 -4.59 13.85 -4.72
CA VAL A 576 -3.52 14.84 -4.95
C VAL A 576 -2.57 14.35 -6.04
N GLN A 577 -2.10 13.10 -5.96
CA GLN A 577 -1.21 12.52 -6.99
C GLN A 577 -1.86 12.48 -8.37
N ARG A 578 -3.15 12.12 -8.44
CA ARG A 578 -3.91 12.14 -9.70
C ARG A 578 -4.01 13.54 -10.28
N ASP A 579 -4.26 14.54 -9.43
CA ASP A 579 -4.37 15.93 -9.87
C ASP A 579 -2.98 16.48 -10.32
N GLU A 580 -1.88 16.06 -9.67
CA GLU A 580 -0.50 16.36 -10.08
C GLU A 580 -0.14 15.71 -11.43
N LEU A 581 -0.48 14.44 -11.63
CA LEU A 581 -0.28 13.74 -12.91
C LEU A 581 -1.10 14.38 -14.03
N GLN A 582 -2.34 14.80 -13.74
CA GLN A 582 -3.17 15.52 -14.69
C GLN A 582 -2.56 16.88 -15.05
N ALA A 583 -2.00 17.61 -14.07
CA ALA A 583 -1.30 18.87 -14.32
C ALA A 583 -0.02 18.66 -15.17
N ALA A 584 0.76 17.61 -14.88
CA ALA A 584 1.95 17.26 -15.66
C ALA A 584 1.60 16.92 -17.13
N LEU A 585 0.54 16.14 -17.34
CA LEU A 585 0.08 15.77 -18.68
C LEU A 585 -0.42 17.00 -19.48
N MET A 586 -1.12 17.92 -18.82
CA MET A 586 -1.53 19.19 -19.42
C MET A 586 -0.32 20.07 -19.78
N HIS A 587 0.73 20.06 -18.95
CA HIS A 587 1.97 20.79 -19.21
C HIS A 587 2.74 20.18 -20.41
N GLU A 588 2.88 18.86 -20.48
CA GLU A 588 3.47 18.18 -21.65
C GLU A 588 2.67 18.45 -22.93
N HIS A 589 1.33 18.39 -22.86
CA HIS A 589 0.49 18.71 -24.01
C HIS A 589 0.73 20.14 -24.50
N LYS A 590 0.84 21.11 -23.58
CA LYS A 590 1.19 22.50 -23.91
C LYS A 590 2.57 22.59 -24.55
N GLN A 591 3.58 21.93 -24.00
CA GLN A 591 4.93 21.92 -24.60
C GLN A 591 4.94 21.33 -26.01
N HIS A 592 4.18 20.27 -26.26
CA HIS A 592 4.03 19.70 -27.60
C HIS A 592 3.35 20.66 -28.58
N MET A 593 2.32 21.37 -28.13
CA MET A 593 1.66 22.40 -28.95
C MET A 593 2.61 23.57 -29.26
N ASP A 594 3.32 24.08 -28.27
CA ASP A 594 4.31 25.17 -28.45
C ASP A 594 5.46 24.72 -29.39
N ALA A 595 5.92 23.47 -29.28
CA ALA A 595 6.96 22.93 -30.17
C ALA A 595 6.46 22.78 -31.61
N ARG A 596 5.20 22.39 -31.80
CA ARG A 596 4.56 22.30 -33.11
C ARG A 596 4.40 23.67 -33.75
N GLU A 597 3.96 24.67 -32.99
CA GLU A 597 3.85 26.05 -33.46
C GLU A 597 5.21 26.58 -33.93
N ARG A 598 6.29 26.35 -33.17
CA ARG A 598 7.65 26.72 -33.61
C ARG A 598 8.11 25.99 -34.88
N LEU A 599 7.73 24.72 -35.06
CA LEU A 599 8.05 23.98 -36.30
C LEU A 599 7.27 24.54 -37.49
N ASP A 600 6.00 24.91 -37.30
CA ASP A 600 5.17 25.55 -38.33
C ASP A 600 5.72 26.95 -38.69
N GLU A 601 6.13 27.75 -37.70
CA GLU A 601 6.83 29.03 -37.90
C GLU A 601 8.15 28.85 -38.67
N GLN A 602 8.95 27.83 -38.32
CA GLN A 602 10.20 27.52 -39.01
C GLN A 602 9.96 27.08 -40.45
N ALA A 603 8.93 26.26 -40.70
CA ALA A 603 8.53 25.85 -42.04
C ALA A 603 8.09 27.07 -42.87
N MET A 604 7.28 27.96 -42.29
CA MET A 604 6.86 29.20 -42.93
C MET A 604 8.04 30.12 -43.24
N ALA A 605 8.98 30.28 -42.31
CA ALA A 605 10.21 31.06 -42.52
C ALA A 605 11.09 30.47 -43.63
N LYS A 606 11.22 29.14 -43.71
CA LYS A 606 11.92 28.45 -44.81
C LYS A 606 11.23 28.70 -46.16
N THR A 607 9.91 28.60 -46.22
CA THR A 607 9.14 28.90 -47.44
C THR A 607 9.36 30.34 -47.91
N ILE A 608 9.34 31.31 -46.99
CA ILE A 608 9.63 32.72 -47.30
C ILE A 608 11.06 32.90 -47.81
N LEU A 609 12.04 32.22 -47.20
CA LEU A 609 13.44 32.24 -47.64
C LEU A 609 13.61 31.68 -49.05
N VAL A 610 12.97 30.55 -49.37
CA VAL A 610 12.98 29.96 -50.72
C VAL A 610 12.35 30.92 -51.73
N GLN A 611 11.19 31.51 -51.41
CA GLN A 611 10.55 32.49 -52.29
C GLN A 611 11.43 33.73 -52.53
N ARG A 612 12.12 34.23 -51.51
CA ARG A 612 13.07 35.35 -51.66
C ARG A 612 14.31 34.94 -52.44
N TYR A 613 14.82 33.73 -52.26
CA TYR A 613 15.93 33.20 -53.06
C TYR A 613 15.53 33.09 -54.53
N ASP A 614 14.37 32.51 -54.83
CA ASP A 614 13.86 32.43 -56.20
C ASP A 614 13.66 33.81 -56.83
N GLN A 615 13.11 34.78 -56.09
CA GLN A 615 12.98 36.17 -56.54
C GLN A 615 14.34 36.83 -56.79
N SER A 616 15.32 36.63 -55.92
CA SER A 616 16.67 37.22 -56.08
C SER A 616 17.47 36.56 -57.19
N VAL A 617 17.36 35.24 -57.36
CA VAL A 617 17.90 34.54 -58.54
C VAL A 617 17.24 35.11 -59.80
N LEU A 618 15.92 35.28 -59.82
CA LEU A 618 15.22 35.88 -60.96
C LEU A 618 15.71 37.31 -61.26
N VAL A 619 15.95 38.14 -60.23
CA VAL A 619 16.44 39.52 -60.38
C VAL A 619 17.89 39.57 -60.85
N VAL A 620 18.78 38.73 -60.32
CA VAL A 620 20.19 38.62 -60.78
C VAL A 620 20.26 38.13 -62.23
N PHE A 621 19.30 37.31 -62.65
CA PHE A 621 19.14 36.90 -64.05
C PHE A 621 18.60 38.03 -64.94
N ILE A 622 17.85 39.00 -64.42
CA ILE A 622 17.32 40.13 -65.20
C ILE A 622 18.33 41.30 -65.29
N GLU A 623 19.13 41.54 -64.25
CA GLU A 623 20.09 42.65 -64.21
C GLU A 623 21.37 42.41 -65.03
N ASN A 624 21.72 41.16 -65.34
CA ASN A 624 22.96 40.81 -66.06
C ASN A 624 22.81 40.55 -67.57
N GLY A 625 21.64 40.77 -68.18
CA GLY A 625 21.51 40.64 -69.63
C GLY A 625 20.13 40.98 -70.18
N ARG A 626 20.10 41.66 -71.33
CA ARG A 626 18.89 41.85 -72.14
C ARG A 626 18.43 40.49 -72.66
N PHE A 627 17.31 40.00 -72.15
CA PHE A 627 16.71 38.73 -72.58
C PHE A 627 15.30 38.96 -73.10
N PHE A 628 14.93 38.18 -74.12
CA PHE A 628 13.58 38.16 -74.67
C PHE A 628 13.07 36.72 -74.64
N ILE A 629 11.78 36.56 -74.33
CA ILE A 629 11.13 35.26 -74.14
C ILE A 629 10.41 34.90 -75.44
N GLU A 630 10.77 33.76 -76.02
CA GLU A 630 10.07 33.18 -77.16
C GLU A 630 9.80 31.68 -76.87
N ASN A 631 8.53 31.26 -76.91
CA ASN A 631 8.10 29.87 -76.67
C ASN A 631 8.62 29.22 -75.37
N GLY A 632 8.66 29.97 -74.26
CA GLY A 632 8.99 29.42 -72.94
C GLY A 632 10.46 29.05 -72.73
N ARG A 633 11.37 29.51 -73.61
CA ARG A 633 12.82 29.34 -73.46
C ARG A 633 13.50 30.69 -73.28
N PHE A 634 14.46 30.76 -72.37
CA PHE A 634 15.27 31.96 -72.14
C PHE A 634 16.46 31.97 -73.11
N PHE A 635 16.60 33.05 -73.86
CA PHE A 635 17.68 33.25 -74.83
C PHE A 635 18.59 34.38 -74.40
N THR A 636 19.90 34.16 -74.49
CA THR A 636 20.94 35.18 -74.29
C THR A 636 21.45 35.73 -75.61
N GLU A 637 21.99 36.97 -75.63
CA GLU A 637 22.52 37.66 -76.83
C GLU A 637 23.65 36.88 -77.54
N ASN A 638 24.22 35.85 -76.88
CA ASN A 638 25.24 34.94 -77.42
C ASN A 638 24.72 33.53 -77.77
N GLY A 639 23.40 33.31 -77.87
CA GLY A 639 22.82 32.06 -78.38
C GLY A 639 22.86 30.84 -77.44
N LEU A 640 23.20 31.03 -76.15
CA LEU A 640 23.11 29.94 -75.16
C LEU A 640 21.68 29.80 -74.64
N VAL A 641 21.11 28.61 -74.85
CA VAL A 641 19.81 28.17 -74.33
C VAL A 641 20.04 27.51 -72.98
N PHE A 642 19.48 28.07 -71.91
CA PHE A 642 19.43 27.39 -70.62
C PHE A 642 18.07 26.72 -70.43
N VAL A 643 18.09 25.39 -70.27
CA VAL A 643 16.95 24.61 -69.80
C VAL A 643 17.09 24.49 -68.30
N LEU A 644 16.17 25.08 -67.53
CA LEU A 644 16.03 24.84 -66.10
C LEU A 644 15.58 23.39 -65.91
N MET A 645 16.52 22.47 -65.69
CA MET A 645 16.21 21.17 -65.12
C MET A 645 15.99 21.33 -63.62
N TYR A 646 14.73 21.24 -63.20
CA TYR A 646 14.39 20.95 -61.81
C TYR A 646 14.71 19.47 -61.55
N GLN A 647 15.83 19.19 -60.88
CA GLN A 647 15.97 17.97 -60.10
C GLN A 647 15.40 18.25 -58.71
N ILE A 648 14.27 17.64 -58.42
CA ILE A 648 13.70 17.55 -57.07
C ILE A 648 14.35 16.32 -56.44
N GLU A 649 15.17 16.53 -55.42
CA GLU A 649 15.47 15.50 -54.39
C GLU A 649 14.60 15.75 -53.15
#